data_AF-A0A3S1VNR3-F1
#
_entry.id   AF-A0A3S1VNR3-F1
#
_cell.length_a   1.000
_cell.length_b   1.000
_cell.length_c   1.000
_cell.angle_alpha   90.00
_cell.angle_beta   90.00
_cell.angle_gamma   90.00
#
_symmetry.space_group_name_H-M   'P 1'
#
loop_
_entity.id
_entity.type
_entity.pdbx_description
1 polymer ?
#
loop_
_entity_poly.entity_id
_entity_poly.type
_entity_poly.pdbx_seq_one_letter_code
_entity_poly.pdbx_strand_id
1 'polypeptide(L)'
;MVDDNELNRLRDIAAPAPAKDAKARAFEAALRAYDQENISAVSQGSVGGLRLTERAQKLWSEIMQKKLIATPALAGLVALPIAGYATFHLLREQPPKFGGDEKISETLADKPTTVKPTTAEPKPARGELEKDKKADADVESRDATDALVAPASPQKSESTVAGGAAQQNALERGVLAEPAPPAPTGEFALDGAASVPSTSRARMAAESKLMAPQQPAMAPADQMLPQEENRDRIEDFKTNPVHAALEDPVSTFSIDVDTASYSFVRSSLKQGTLPQADTVRVEEMINYFPYDWKGPDSAATPFNSTVSVMPTPWNTQTRLMHVAIKGFDVKPTEQPKANLVFLIDVSGSMDEPDKLPLLKSAFRLLVSKLKADDTISIVTYAGDAGTVLEPTKASEKDKILSAIDNLTPGGSTAGEAGIKEAYRLAQKSFVKDGVNRVMLATDGDFNVGQTDDDDLKRLIESERKSGVFLSVFGFGRGNLNDQMMQTIAQNGNGTAAYIDTLAEAEKVLVEDASSTLFTIAKDVKIQVEFNPNKVSEYRLIGYETRALNREDFNNDRVDAGDIGSGHSVTAIYEITPKGSGGEQIDPLRYGQASVDNGGVANADEYAFVKIRYKLPNEDVSKLITTPVTSANEISSFDQASADQRFSVAVAAFGQKLRDEDATAKFGYDKIMEIATAARGADPFGYRSEFLSLVRLASALGGNR
;
A
#
# COMPACT_ATOMS: atom_id res chain seq x y z
N MET A 1 62.89 -2.78 -34.53
CA MET A 1 61.68 -3.42 -35.07
C MET A 1 61.69 -4.85 -34.58
N VAL A 2 60.66 -5.28 -33.87
CA VAL A 2 60.32 -6.70 -33.69
C VAL A 2 59.40 -7.06 -34.86
N ASP A 3 59.45 -8.30 -35.34
CA ASP A 3 58.58 -8.76 -36.43
C ASP A 3 57.16 -9.03 -35.86
N ASP A 4 56.12 -8.46 -36.49
CA ASP A 4 54.73 -8.67 -36.09
C ASP A 4 54.31 -10.17 -36.13
N ASN A 5 55.05 -11.02 -36.87
CA ASN A 5 54.88 -12.48 -36.81
C ASN A 5 55.24 -13.10 -35.45
N GLU A 6 56.16 -12.53 -34.68
CA GLU A 6 56.47 -13.04 -33.33
C GLU A 6 55.36 -12.69 -32.34
N LEU A 7 54.81 -11.47 -32.42
CA LEU A 7 53.69 -11.04 -31.57
C LEU A 7 52.41 -11.83 -31.83
N ASN A 8 52.10 -12.14 -33.09
CA ASN A 8 50.97 -13.00 -33.41
C ASN A 8 51.19 -14.45 -32.92
N ARG A 9 52.40 -15.01 -33.08
CA ARG A 9 52.73 -16.34 -32.53
C ARG A 9 52.59 -16.43 -31.01
N LEU A 10 52.89 -15.35 -30.27
CA LEU A 10 52.72 -15.32 -28.81
C LEU A 10 51.23 -15.27 -28.38
N ARG A 11 50.32 -14.89 -29.28
CA ARG A 11 48.90 -14.68 -28.98
C ARG A 11 48.08 -15.98 -29.01
N ASP A 12 48.48 -16.94 -29.84
CA ASP A 12 47.78 -18.21 -30.06
C ASP A 12 48.36 -19.39 -29.24
N ILE A 13 49.37 -19.15 -28.40
CA ILE A 13 49.93 -20.17 -27.51
C ILE A 13 48.99 -20.38 -26.31
N ALA A 14 48.28 -21.50 -26.30
CA ALA A 14 47.52 -21.95 -25.14
C ALA A 14 48.44 -22.09 -23.91
N ALA A 15 48.11 -21.38 -22.83
CA ALA A 15 48.91 -21.38 -21.61
C ALA A 15 49.05 -22.81 -21.03
N PRO A 16 50.26 -23.26 -20.67
CA PRO A 16 50.46 -24.60 -20.12
C PRO A 16 49.72 -24.74 -18.79
N ALA A 17 49.02 -25.87 -18.62
CA ALA A 17 48.26 -26.14 -17.40
C ALA A 17 49.17 -26.06 -16.16
N PRO A 18 48.73 -25.40 -15.06
CA PRO A 18 49.59 -25.11 -13.91
C PRO A 18 50.13 -26.41 -13.30
N ALA A 19 51.45 -26.49 -13.17
CA ALA A 19 52.13 -27.68 -12.69
C ALA A 19 51.65 -28.07 -11.28
N LYS A 20 51.49 -29.37 -11.03
CA LYS A 20 50.81 -29.88 -9.82
C LYS A 20 51.54 -29.47 -8.53
N ASP A 21 52.86 -29.34 -8.59
CA ASP A 21 53.72 -28.85 -7.50
C ASP A 21 53.56 -27.34 -7.25
N ALA A 22 53.25 -26.54 -8.26
CA ALA A 22 52.95 -25.12 -8.09
C ALA A 22 51.58 -24.93 -7.41
N LYS A 23 50.57 -25.73 -7.80
CA LYS A 23 49.26 -25.74 -7.13
C LYS A 23 49.37 -26.26 -5.68
N ALA A 24 50.18 -27.28 -5.44
CA ALA A 24 50.46 -27.77 -4.08
C ALA A 24 51.12 -26.69 -3.21
N ARG A 25 52.18 -26.04 -3.70
CA ARG A 25 52.88 -24.95 -2.99
C ARG A 25 51.97 -23.75 -2.71
N ALA A 26 51.09 -23.38 -3.65
CA ALA A 26 50.12 -22.31 -3.43
C ALA A 26 49.09 -22.66 -2.33
N PHE A 27 48.62 -23.91 -2.30
CA PHE A 27 47.69 -24.39 -1.27
C PHE A 27 48.37 -24.49 0.12
N GLU A 28 49.61 -24.97 0.17
CA GLU A 28 50.43 -25.03 1.39
C GLU A 28 50.78 -23.63 1.93
N ALA A 29 50.99 -22.65 1.05
CA ALA A 29 51.16 -21.25 1.43
C ALA A 29 49.87 -20.62 1.98
N ALA A 30 48.71 -20.91 1.36
CA ALA A 30 47.42 -20.44 1.84
C ALA A 30 47.06 -21.02 3.23
N LEU A 31 47.34 -22.31 3.47
CA LEU A 31 47.20 -22.92 4.78
C LEU A 31 48.11 -22.28 5.83
N ARG A 32 49.40 -22.03 5.51
CA ARG A 32 50.29 -21.31 6.43
C ARG A 32 49.80 -19.89 6.77
N ALA A 33 49.24 -19.16 5.81
CA ALA A 33 48.66 -17.84 6.08
C ALA A 33 47.46 -17.94 7.04
N TYR A 34 46.54 -18.87 6.78
CA TYR A 34 45.37 -19.13 7.63
C TYR A 34 45.76 -19.53 9.07
N ASP A 35 46.76 -20.40 9.22
CA ASP A 35 47.27 -20.81 10.53
C ASP A 35 48.00 -19.66 11.27
N GLN A 36 48.64 -18.74 10.54
CA GLN A 36 49.26 -17.55 11.13
C GLN A 36 48.23 -16.51 11.61
N GLU A 37 47.12 -16.32 10.91
CA GLU A 37 46.03 -15.44 11.36
C GLU A 37 45.36 -16.00 12.63
N ASN A 38 45.09 -17.30 12.69
CA ASN A 38 44.43 -17.95 13.83
C ASN A 38 45.27 -18.05 15.12
N ILE A 39 46.57 -17.69 15.09
CA ILE A 39 47.47 -17.69 16.25
C ILE A 39 47.81 -16.27 16.74
N SER A 40 47.39 -15.23 16.00
CA SER A 40 47.83 -13.83 16.21
C SER A 40 46.88 -12.98 17.06
N ALA A 41 46.90 -13.18 18.39
CA ALA A 41 46.07 -12.45 19.35
C ALA A 41 46.50 -10.99 19.65
N VAL A 42 46.77 -10.17 18.62
CA VAL A 42 47.07 -8.73 18.74
C VAL A 42 46.48 -7.93 17.57
N SER A 43 45.75 -6.86 17.85
CA SER A 43 45.17 -5.96 16.84
C SER A 43 46.25 -5.12 16.12
N GLN A 44 46.37 -5.29 14.79
CA GLN A 44 47.23 -4.47 13.93
C GLN A 44 46.60 -3.10 13.61
N GLY A 45 46.53 -2.22 14.61
CA GLY A 45 46.18 -0.81 14.43
C GLY A 45 47.42 0.06 14.26
N SER A 46 47.53 0.81 13.16
CA SER A 46 48.64 1.73 12.94
C SER A 46 48.53 2.99 13.80
N VAL A 47 49.58 3.29 14.57
CA VAL A 47 49.64 4.46 15.47
C VAL A 47 50.22 5.67 14.74
N GLY A 48 49.50 6.80 14.76
CA GLY A 48 50.06 8.12 14.47
C GLY A 48 49.41 8.92 13.34
N GLY A 49 48.23 9.49 13.58
CA GLY A 49 47.61 10.43 12.63
C GLY A 49 46.23 10.93 13.07
N LEU A 50 46.19 12.01 13.88
CA LEU A 50 44.93 12.65 14.29
C LEU A 50 44.17 13.20 13.07
N ARG A 51 42.98 12.66 12.80
CA ARG A 51 42.08 13.14 11.74
C ARG A 51 41.24 14.32 12.23
N LEU A 52 40.97 15.28 11.33
CA LEU A 52 40.36 16.57 11.66
C LEU A 52 38.90 16.51 12.16
N THR A 53 38.22 15.36 12.03
CA THR A 53 36.78 15.19 12.34
C THR A 53 36.46 15.15 13.83
N GLU A 54 37.30 14.52 14.68
CA GLU A 54 37.04 14.39 16.13
C GLU A 54 36.94 15.77 16.82
N ARG A 55 37.66 16.77 16.29
CA ARG A 55 37.66 18.14 16.81
C ARG A 55 36.35 18.87 16.50
N ALA A 56 35.59 18.45 15.49
CA ALA A 56 34.28 19.01 15.16
C ALA A 56 33.17 18.38 16.03
N GLN A 57 33.16 17.04 16.18
CA GLN A 57 32.17 16.35 17.02
C GLN A 57 32.26 16.79 18.49
N LYS A 58 33.47 16.92 19.05
CA LYS A 58 33.62 17.36 20.45
C LYS A 58 33.18 18.81 20.69
N LEU A 59 33.31 19.68 19.69
CA LEU A 59 32.81 21.06 19.77
C LEU A 59 31.28 21.09 19.77
N TRP A 60 30.64 20.26 18.93
CA TRP A 60 29.18 20.16 18.86
C TRP A 60 28.56 19.54 20.12
N SER A 61 29.18 18.51 20.71
CA SER A 61 28.66 17.87 21.93
C SER A 61 28.62 18.81 23.15
N GLU A 62 29.62 19.69 23.30
CA GLU A 62 29.64 20.67 24.40
C GLU A 62 28.65 21.84 24.20
N ILE A 63 28.30 22.16 22.94
CA ILE A 63 27.30 23.18 22.61
C ILE A 63 25.87 22.67 22.91
N MET A 64 25.54 21.43 22.52
CA MET A 64 24.19 20.87 22.69
C MET A 64 23.82 20.53 24.15
N GLN A 65 24.79 20.41 25.07
CA GLN A 65 24.51 20.09 26.48
C GLN A 65 24.11 21.29 27.36
N LYS A 66 23.98 22.51 26.81
CA LYS A 66 23.55 23.70 27.58
C LYS A 66 22.19 24.23 27.11
N LYS A 67 21.17 24.03 27.95
CA LYS A 67 19.83 24.64 27.81
C LYS A 67 19.93 26.14 27.53
N LEU A 68 19.40 26.58 26.40
CA LEU A 68 19.02 27.98 26.16
C LEU A 68 17.78 28.03 25.24
N ILE A 69 16.93 29.03 25.47
CA ILE A 69 15.66 29.24 24.77
C ILE A 69 15.81 30.46 23.85
N ALA A 70 15.73 30.29 22.53
CA ALA A 70 15.46 31.36 21.56
C ALA A 70 15.18 30.79 20.15
N THR A 71 14.25 31.42 19.42
CA THR A 71 13.94 31.14 18.00
C THR A 71 14.82 32.00 17.04
N PRO A 72 14.64 32.03 15.70
CA PRO A 72 15.76 31.96 14.77
C PRO A 72 16.50 33.30 14.55
N ALA A 73 17.84 33.25 14.57
CA ALA A 73 18.68 34.42 14.26
C ALA A 73 20.01 34.12 13.54
N LEU A 74 20.34 32.85 13.24
CA LEU A 74 21.71 32.46 12.84
C LEU A 74 21.93 32.12 11.36
N ALA A 75 20.88 32.04 10.52
CA ALA A 75 21.04 31.74 9.09
C ALA A 75 21.75 32.87 8.30
N GLY A 76 21.65 34.12 8.75
CA GLY A 76 22.13 35.30 7.99
C GLY A 76 23.65 35.52 7.97
N LEU A 77 24.43 34.88 8.85
CA LEU A 77 25.84 35.23 9.07
C LEU A 77 26.86 34.47 8.20
N VAL A 78 26.45 33.41 7.49
CA VAL A 78 27.38 32.57 6.68
C VAL A 78 27.28 32.87 5.17
N ALA A 79 26.15 33.40 4.69
CA ALA A 79 25.95 33.69 3.26
C ALA A 79 26.74 34.92 2.76
N LEU A 80 26.88 35.96 3.60
CA LEU A 80 27.43 37.26 3.20
C LEU A 80 28.92 37.25 2.78
N PRO A 81 29.84 36.52 3.45
CA PRO A 81 31.26 36.51 3.05
C PRO A 81 31.51 35.89 1.67
N ILE A 82 30.75 34.85 1.31
CA ILE A 82 30.96 34.07 0.08
C ILE A 82 30.51 34.88 -1.15
N ALA A 83 29.35 35.52 -1.08
CA ALA A 83 28.86 36.42 -2.12
C ALA A 83 29.85 37.58 -2.38
N GLY A 84 30.34 38.24 -1.31
CA GLY A 84 31.31 39.32 -1.42
C GLY A 84 32.62 38.91 -2.09
N TYR A 85 33.14 37.72 -1.78
CA TYR A 85 34.37 37.20 -2.40
C TYR A 85 34.19 36.91 -3.91
N ALA A 86 33.05 36.31 -4.29
CA ALA A 86 32.74 36.05 -5.70
C ALA A 86 32.61 37.34 -6.52
N THR A 87 31.90 38.36 -6.00
CA THR A 87 31.77 39.66 -6.67
C THR A 87 33.12 40.37 -6.81
N PHE A 88 34.00 40.29 -5.80
CA PHE A 88 35.33 40.89 -5.83
C PHE A 88 36.25 40.24 -6.89
N HIS A 89 36.12 38.94 -7.13
CA HIS A 89 36.90 38.26 -8.17
C HIS A 89 36.41 38.60 -9.59
N LEU A 90 35.09 38.56 -9.83
CA LEU A 90 34.50 38.89 -11.14
C LEU A 90 34.87 40.30 -11.62
N LEU A 91 34.92 41.28 -10.71
CA LEU A 91 35.27 42.67 -11.03
C LEU A 91 36.76 42.86 -11.39
N ARG A 92 37.61 41.84 -11.19
CA ARG A 92 39.07 41.91 -11.41
C ARG A 92 39.51 41.40 -12.78
N GLU A 93 38.68 40.58 -13.44
CA GLU A 93 39.02 39.90 -14.70
C GLU A 93 38.41 40.58 -15.94
N GLN A 94 37.36 41.41 -15.78
CA GLN A 94 36.79 42.22 -16.86
C GLN A 94 36.45 43.65 -16.39
N PRO A 95 37.26 44.68 -16.74
CA PRO A 95 36.92 46.07 -16.45
C PRO A 95 35.85 46.58 -17.45
N PRO A 96 34.66 47.00 -16.99
CA PRO A 96 33.61 47.50 -17.88
C PRO A 96 33.98 48.86 -18.48
N LYS A 97 33.84 49.00 -19.81
CA LYS A 97 33.94 50.31 -20.49
C LYS A 97 32.63 51.08 -20.29
N PHE A 98 32.72 52.31 -19.82
CA PHE A 98 31.58 53.24 -19.71
C PHE A 98 31.83 54.51 -20.54
N GLY A 99 30.75 55.02 -21.14
CA GLY A 99 30.73 56.14 -22.08
C GLY A 99 30.16 55.71 -23.44
N GLY A 100 29.08 56.29 -23.94
CA GLY A 100 28.22 57.35 -23.36
C GLY A 100 26.94 57.53 -24.16
N ASP A 101 26.10 58.47 -23.72
CA ASP A 101 24.82 58.92 -24.32
C ASP A 101 23.68 57.85 -24.32
N GLU A 102 22.41 58.14 -24.00
CA GLU A 102 21.74 59.41 -23.63
C GLU A 102 20.62 59.22 -22.56
N LYS A 103 19.92 60.31 -22.19
CA LYS A 103 18.92 60.44 -21.08
C LYS A 103 17.80 59.38 -21.11
N ILE A 104 17.23 58.82 -20.02
CA ILE A 104 16.81 59.29 -18.66
C ILE A 104 15.46 60.07 -18.64
N SER A 105 14.60 59.73 -17.64
CA SER A 105 13.34 60.37 -17.21
C SER A 105 12.05 60.11 -18.03
N GLU A 106 10.84 59.94 -17.45
CA GLU A 106 10.46 59.81 -16.03
C GLU A 106 9.10 59.08 -15.76
N THR A 107 8.64 59.15 -14.51
CA THR A 107 7.72 58.29 -13.74
C THR A 107 6.19 58.45 -13.88
N LEU A 108 5.48 57.35 -13.56
CA LEU A 108 4.23 57.22 -12.73
C LEU A 108 2.87 57.84 -13.15
N ALA A 109 1.95 56.93 -13.51
CA ALA A 109 0.56 56.73 -13.03
C ALA A 109 -0.36 57.86 -12.51
N ASP A 110 -1.62 57.88 -13.01
CA ASP A 110 -2.84 57.94 -12.18
C ASP A 110 -4.07 57.32 -12.92
N LYS A 111 -5.25 57.27 -12.26
CA LYS A 111 -6.55 56.70 -12.72
C LYS A 111 -7.54 57.81 -13.22
N PRO A 112 -8.89 57.68 -13.12
CA PRO A 112 -9.73 57.14 -14.20
C PRO A 112 -10.88 58.07 -14.65
N THR A 113 -11.53 57.81 -15.81
CA THR A 113 -12.91 58.29 -16.05
C THR A 113 -13.73 57.49 -17.08
N THR A 114 -15.06 57.70 -17.03
CA THR A 114 -16.16 56.97 -17.69
C THR A 114 -16.64 57.57 -19.02
N VAL A 115 -17.17 56.74 -19.94
CA VAL A 115 -18.34 57.08 -20.79
C VAL A 115 -19.24 55.84 -21.01
N LYS A 116 -20.57 56.06 -21.08
CA LYS A 116 -21.69 55.19 -21.51
C LYS A 116 -22.85 56.14 -21.94
N PRO A 117 -23.98 55.71 -22.54
CA PRO A 117 -24.26 54.61 -23.49
C PRO A 117 -25.08 55.09 -24.74
N THR A 118 -25.43 54.20 -25.67
CA THR A 118 -26.58 54.25 -26.65
C THR A 118 -26.60 52.88 -27.38
N THR A 119 -27.64 52.05 -27.59
CA THR A 119 -29.13 52.11 -27.58
C THR A 119 -29.80 52.28 -28.95
N ALA A 120 -30.15 51.17 -29.64
CA ALA A 120 -31.17 51.12 -30.70
C ALA A 120 -31.63 49.67 -31.06
N GLU A 121 -32.93 49.50 -31.32
CA GLU A 121 -33.69 48.33 -31.85
C GLU A 121 -35.00 48.90 -32.48
N PRO A 122 -35.96 48.15 -33.11
CA PRO A 122 -35.94 46.84 -33.80
C PRO A 122 -36.77 46.75 -35.14
N LYS A 123 -36.62 45.62 -35.90
CA LYS A 123 -37.65 45.00 -36.82
C LYS A 123 -38.13 45.79 -38.07
N PRO A 124 -39.00 45.29 -39.01
CA PRO A 124 -39.83 44.04 -39.10
C PRO A 124 -39.63 43.14 -40.38
N ALA A 125 -39.95 41.81 -40.39
CA ALA A 125 -41.12 41.06 -40.96
C ALA A 125 -41.28 41.04 -42.53
N ARG A 126 -41.93 40.08 -43.27
CA ARG A 126 -42.84 38.92 -43.01
C ARG A 126 -43.02 38.00 -44.28
N GLY A 127 -43.49 36.74 -44.15
CA GLY A 127 -44.10 35.87 -45.22
C GLY A 127 -43.27 34.61 -45.57
N GLU A 128 -43.73 33.34 -45.59
CA GLU A 128 -44.89 32.62 -46.23
C GLU A 128 -44.65 32.27 -47.74
N LEU A 129 -44.96 31.07 -48.30
CA LEU A 129 -45.66 29.84 -47.83
C LEU A 129 -45.34 28.59 -48.73
N GLU A 130 -46.09 27.48 -48.54
CA GLU A 130 -46.17 26.18 -49.31
C GLU A 130 -45.27 25.00 -48.84
N LYS A 131 -45.73 23.78 -48.46
CA LYS A 131 -47.04 23.15 -48.12
C LYS A 131 -47.75 22.20 -49.13
N ASP A 132 -47.49 20.89 -48.99
CA ASP A 132 -48.47 19.77 -49.12
C ASP A 132 -48.04 18.63 -48.16
N LYS A 133 -48.91 17.90 -47.43
CA LYS A 133 -49.89 16.82 -47.79
C LYS A 133 -49.21 15.60 -48.46
N LYS A 134 -49.53 14.32 -48.19
CA LYS A 134 -50.55 13.56 -47.40
C LYS A 134 -49.94 12.14 -47.10
N ALA A 135 -50.43 11.22 -46.27
CA ALA A 135 -51.28 11.16 -45.05
C ALA A 135 -51.35 9.69 -44.55
N ASP A 136 -51.98 9.44 -43.40
CA ASP A 136 -52.18 8.11 -42.77
C ASP A 136 -53.23 7.22 -43.49
N ALA A 137 -53.09 5.88 -43.38
CA ALA A 137 -54.14 4.92 -42.96
C ALA A 137 -53.76 3.41 -43.17
N ASP A 138 -53.76 2.65 -42.06
CA ASP A 138 -54.43 1.34 -41.82
C ASP A 138 -54.30 0.06 -42.71
N VAL A 139 -54.41 -1.08 -41.98
CA VAL A 139 -55.03 -2.40 -42.31
C VAL A 139 -54.22 -3.52 -43.02
N GLU A 140 -54.11 -4.66 -42.30
CA GLU A 140 -54.06 -6.10 -42.68
C GLU A 140 -53.12 -6.61 -43.82
N SER A 141 -52.54 -7.83 -43.81
CA SER A 141 -52.94 -9.09 -43.16
C SER A 141 -51.85 -10.21 -43.20
N ARG A 142 -51.86 -11.11 -42.19
CA ARG A 142 -51.59 -12.59 -42.26
C ARG A 142 -50.15 -13.09 -42.55
N ASP A 143 -49.71 -14.29 -42.12
CA ASP A 143 -50.29 -15.34 -41.25
C ASP A 143 -49.17 -16.22 -40.60
N ALA A 144 -49.37 -16.69 -39.35
CA ALA A 144 -48.74 -17.84 -38.61
C ALA A 144 -47.18 -18.03 -38.59
N THR A 145 -46.53 -18.71 -37.62
CA THR A 145 -46.91 -19.74 -36.60
C THR A 145 -46.10 -19.61 -35.28
N ASP A 146 -46.68 -20.04 -34.15
CA ASP A 146 -46.11 -20.70 -32.93
C ASP A 146 -44.74 -20.27 -32.31
N ALA A 147 -44.54 -20.27 -30.98
CA ALA A 147 -45.44 -20.45 -29.82
C ALA A 147 -44.81 -19.86 -28.53
N LEU A 148 -45.58 -19.71 -27.44
CA LEU A 148 -45.16 -19.08 -26.18
C LEU A 148 -44.69 -20.07 -25.09
N VAL A 149 -43.99 -19.58 -24.06
CA VAL A 149 -44.48 -19.52 -22.64
C VAL A 149 -43.39 -19.05 -21.66
N ALA A 150 -43.77 -18.14 -20.75
CA ALA A 150 -43.13 -17.80 -19.47
C ALA A 150 -44.11 -16.93 -18.64
N PRO A 151 -43.89 -16.67 -17.33
CA PRO A 151 -43.17 -17.41 -16.28
C PRO A 151 -44.10 -17.80 -15.09
N ALA A 152 -43.59 -18.49 -14.05
CA ALA A 152 -44.33 -18.65 -12.77
C ALA A 152 -43.43 -18.93 -11.54
N SER A 153 -43.83 -18.36 -10.39
CA SER A 153 -43.34 -18.64 -9.02
C SER A 153 -44.18 -17.81 -8.02
N PRO A 154 -44.22 -18.12 -6.71
CA PRO A 154 -43.84 -19.36 -6.00
C PRO A 154 -44.97 -19.90 -5.09
N GLN A 155 -44.81 -21.11 -4.53
CA GLN A 155 -45.42 -21.42 -3.22
C GLN A 155 -44.65 -22.53 -2.46
N LYS A 156 -45.13 -22.86 -1.25
CA LYS A 156 -44.40 -23.49 -0.13
C LYS A 156 -45.22 -24.67 0.42
N SER A 157 -44.57 -25.79 0.77
CA SER A 157 -44.82 -26.57 2.01
C SER A 157 -44.17 -27.98 2.04
N GLU A 158 -43.76 -28.35 3.26
CA GLU A 158 -43.84 -29.68 3.91
C GLU A 158 -43.27 -30.96 3.24
N SER A 159 -42.07 -31.31 3.71
CA SER A 159 -41.69 -32.62 4.28
C SER A 159 -42.64 -33.83 4.16
N THR A 160 -42.06 -34.97 3.76
CA THR A 160 -42.46 -36.28 4.31
C THR A 160 -41.23 -37.18 4.51
N VAL A 161 -41.23 -38.01 5.55
CA VAL A 161 -40.16 -38.96 5.89
C VAL A 161 -40.74 -40.37 5.96
N ALA A 162 -39.98 -41.35 5.46
CA ALA A 162 -40.21 -42.78 5.68
C ALA A 162 -38.85 -43.48 5.93
N GLY A 163 -38.76 -44.55 6.73
CA GLY A 163 -39.81 -45.13 7.57
C GLY A 163 -39.55 -46.61 7.90
N GLY A 164 -39.18 -46.91 9.16
CA GLY A 164 -39.02 -48.28 9.68
C GLY A 164 -37.62 -48.58 10.26
N ALA A 165 -37.46 -49.44 11.27
CA ALA A 165 -38.49 -50.16 12.06
C ALA A 165 -37.93 -50.68 13.41
N ALA A 166 -38.85 -51.02 14.32
CA ALA A 166 -38.65 -51.74 15.61
C ALA A 166 -37.86 -50.97 16.71
N GLN A 167 -38.03 -51.24 18.02
CA GLN A 167 -38.89 -52.24 18.70
C GLN A 167 -39.46 -51.70 20.03
N GLN A 168 -40.51 -52.34 20.56
CA GLN A 168 -41.22 -51.94 21.79
C GLN A 168 -40.61 -52.53 23.06
N ASN A 169 -40.73 -51.81 24.19
CA ASN A 169 -41.29 -52.37 25.43
C ASN A 169 -41.65 -51.26 26.45
N ALA A 170 -42.53 -51.56 27.40
CA ALA A 170 -43.04 -50.62 28.41
C ALA A 170 -42.94 -51.20 29.83
N LEU A 171 -42.99 -50.34 30.85
CA LEU A 171 -43.47 -50.68 32.22
C LEU A 171 -43.65 -49.40 33.08
N GLU A 172 -44.42 -49.52 34.17
CA GLU A 172 -45.06 -48.38 34.86
C GLU A 172 -44.45 -48.01 36.23
N ARG A 173 -44.56 -46.71 36.58
CA ARG A 173 -44.83 -46.10 37.92
C ARG A 173 -44.63 -44.57 37.85
N GLY A 174 -45.30 -43.72 38.63
CA GLY A 174 -46.40 -43.98 39.57
C GLY A 174 -46.64 -42.88 40.62
N VAL A 175 -47.34 -41.80 40.23
CA VAL A 175 -48.20 -40.87 41.03
C VAL A 175 -47.67 -40.28 42.38
N LEU A 176 -47.61 -38.93 42.48
CA LEU A 176 -48.29 -38.06 43.49
C LEU A 176 -47.81 -36.58 43.41
N ALA A 177 -48.51 -35.63 44.03
CA ALA A 177 -48.32 -34.17 43.84
C ALA A 177 -48.68 -33.29 45.05
N GLU A 178 -48.05 -32.09 45.12
CA GLU A 178 -48.45 -30.86 45.88
C GLU A 178 -48.60 -30.95 47.43
N PRO A 179 -48.81 -29.83 48.20
CA PRO A 179 -49.04 -28.41 47.84
C PRO A 179 -48.12 -27.37 48.56
N ALA A 180 -48.47 -26.08 48.48
CA ALA A 180 -47.91 -24.91 49.21
C ALA A 180 -49.03 -24.17 50.01
N PRO A 181 -48.82 -23.01 50.71
CA PRO A 181 -47.61 -22.27 51.08
C PRO A 181 -47.34 -22.37 52.61
N PRO A 182 -47.41 -21.37 53.56
CA PRO A 182 -47.71 -19.92 53.57
C PRO A 182 -46.48 -19.03 53.97
N ALA A 183 -46.70 -17.81 54.49
CA ALA A 183 -45.68 -16.87 54.99
C ALA A 183 -46.12 -16.13 56.29
N PRO A 184 -45.20 -15.50 57.07
CA PRO A 184 -45.53 -14.52 58.11
C PRO A 184 -44.86 -13.13 57.95
N THR A 185 -45.36 -12.15 58.72
CA THR A 185 -44.93 -10.73 58.74
C THR A 185 -44.15 -10.36 60.02
N GLY A 186 -43.44 -9.23 60.03
CA GLY A 186 -42.93 -8.61 61.27
C GLY A 186 -42.22 -7.27 61.09
N GLU A 187 -42.73 -6.22 61.74
CA GLU A 187 -42.04 -4.94 62.00
C GLU A 187 -41.42 -4.96 63.41
N PHE A 188 -40.34 -4.20 63.64
CA PHE A 188 -40.19 -3.21 64.74
C PHE A 188 -38.83 -2.48 64.61
N ALA A 189 -38.53 -1.50 65.47
CA ALA A 189 -37.59 -0.41 65.17
C ALA A 189 -36.69 0.07 66.33
N LEU A 190 -35.81 1.04 66.00
CA LEU A 190 -35.14 2.07 66.83
C LEU A 190 -33.70 1.85 67.37
N ASP A 191 -33.08 3.02 67.61
CA ASP A 191 -31.78 3.39 68.22
C ASP A 191 -30.46 2.95 67.54
N GLY A 192 -29.39 3.78 67.52
CA GLY A 192 -29.27 5.18 67.97
C GLY A 192 -27.82 5.74 67.89
N ALA A 193 -27.65 7.05 68.14
CA ALA A 193 -26.39 7.86 68.16
C ALA A 193 -25.69 8.08 66.78
N ALA A 194 -25.68 9.30 66.22
CA ALA A 194 -24.81 10.48 66.51
C ALA A 194 -23.52 10.50 65.63
N SER A 195 -23.03 11.63 65.09
CA SER A 195 -23.17 13.04 65.53
C SER A 195 -23.11 14.06 64.37
N VAL A 196 -23.30 15.35 64.67
CA VAL A 196 -23.15 16.50 63.75
C VAL A 196 -22.48 17.65 64.51
N PRO A 197 -21.80 18.59 63.83
CA PRO A 197 -21.95 19.99 64.21
C PRO A 197 -22.30 20.91 63.02
N SER A 198 -23.11 21.94 63.32
CA SER A 198 -23.45 23.03 62.39
C SER A 198 -22.40 24.17 62.47
N THR A 199 -22.28 25.03 61.47
CA THR A 199 -22.98 26.32 61.33
C THR A 199 -22.44 27.02 60.05
N SER A 200 -23.00 28.09 59.47
CA SER A 200 -23.95 29.11 59.97
C SER A 200 -24.91 29.59 58.86
N ARG A 201 -25.87 30.47 59.18
CA ARG A 201 -26.88 31.00 58.23
C ARG A 201 -27.22 32.44 58.56
N ALA A 202 -27.26 33.33 57.56
CA ALA A 202 -27.68 34.72 57.70
C ALA A 202 -28.90 35.05 56.81
N ARG A 203 -29.81 35.87 57.37
CA ARG A 203 -30.92 36.61 56.73
C ARG A 203 -30.38 37.98 56.28
N MET A 204 -31.03 38.87 55.51
CA MET A 204 -32.26 39.00 54.69
C MET A 204 -31.91 40.13 53.66
N ALA A 205 -32.70 40.66 52.71
CA ALA A 205 -34.13 40.72 52.44
C ALA A 205 -34.35 40.83 50.90
N ALA A 206 -35.58 41.09 50.44
CA ALA A 206 -35.88 41.37 49.03
C ALA A 206 -36.20 42.85 48.78
N GLU A 207 -35.68 43.41 47.68
CA GLU A 207 -36.24 44.58 47.01
C GLU A 207 -36.46 44.25 45.53
N SER A 208 -37.64 44.56 45.01
CA SER A 208 -37.97 44.36 43.60
C SER A 208 -37.53 45.56 42.75
N LYS A 209 -36.75 45.32 41.69
CA LYS A 209 -36.60 46.27 40.58
C LYS A 209 -37.04 45.64 39.26
N LEU A 210 -37.56 46.49 38.38
CA LEU A 210 -38.40 46.09 37.25
C LEU A 210 -37.66 45.21 36.24
N MET A 211 -38.43 44.34 35.60
CA MET A 211 -38.04 43.66 34.36
C MET A 211 -37.70 44.70 33.28
N ALA A 212 -36.46 44.69 32.81
CA ALA A 212 -36.17 45.06 31.43
C ALA A 212 -36.30 43.79 30.57
N PRO A 213 -36.90 43.85 29.36
CA PRO A 213 -36.88 42.70 28.47
C PRO A 213 -35.44 42.44 28.02
N GLN A 214 -34.86 41.33 28.46
CA GLN A 214 -33.63 40.84 27.84
C GLN A 214 -33.94 40.56 26.37
N GLN A 215 -33.17 41.16 25.47
CA GLN A 215 -33.18 40.76 24.06
C GLN A 215 -32.89 39.27 24.00
N PRO A 216 -33.51 38.50 23.08
CA PRO A 216 -33.13 37.12 22.88
C PRO A 216 -31.63 37.09 22.56
N ALA A 217 -30.85 36.44 23.42
CA ALA A 217 -29.44 36.23 23.15
C ALA A 217 -29.36 35.48 21.82
N MET A 218 -28.69 36.08 20.83
CA MET A 218 -28.33 35.36 19.61
C MET A 218 -27.60 34.10 20.05
N ALA A 219 -28.03 32.94 19.55
CA ALA A 219 -27.20 31.75 19.63
C ALA A 219 -25.81 32.11 19.08
N PRO A 220 -24.71 31.63 19.69
CA PRO A 220 -23.38 31.83 19.11
C PRO A 220 -23.43 31.43 17.64
N ALA A 221 -23.09 32.37 16.75
CA ALA A 221 -23.03 32.10 15.32
C ALA A 221 -22.09 30.91 15.10
N ASP A 222 -22.47 30.02 14.17
CA ASP A 222 -21.94 28.66 14.03
C ASP A 222 -20.48 28.57 14.46
N GLN A 223 -20.25 27.96 15.63
CA GLN A 223 -18.92 27.47 15.97
C GLN A 223 -18.66 26.34 14.98
N MET A 224 -18.07 26.71 13.83
CA MET A 224 -17.46 25.77 12.91
C MET A 224 -16.57 24.89 13.77
N LEU A 225 -16.97 23.63 13.92
CA LEU A 225 -16.19 22.64 14.64
C LEU A 225 -14.77 22.71 14.05
N PRO A 226 -13.71 22.81 14.87
CA PRO A 226 -12.35 22.83 14.37
C PRO A 226 -12.19 21.67 13.40
N GLN A 227 -12.01 21.98 12.12
CA GLN A 227 -11.90 20.97 11.08
C GLN A 227 -10.72 20.08 11.48
N GLU A 228 -10.96 18.80 11.69
CA GLU A 228 -9.97 17.90 12.27
C GLU A 228 -8.72 17.93 11.39
N GLU A 229 -7.64 18.50 11.93
CA GLU A 229 -6.36 18.57 11.24
C GLU A 229 -5.91 17.13 11.01
N ASN A 230 -5.84 16.70 9.75
CA ASN A 230 -5.37 15.34 9.48
C ASN A 230 -3.90 15.23 9.92
N ARG A 231 -3.62 14.26 10.82
CA ARG A 231 -2.28 13.96 11.35
C ARG A 231 -1.67 12.70 10.76
N ASP A 232 -2.33 12.07 9.79
CA ASP A 232 -1.77 10.97 9.01
C ASP A 232 -0.39 11.39 8.45
N ARG A 233 0.62 10.53 8.64
CA ARG A 233 2.02 10.83 8.25
C ARG A 233 2.33 10.21 6.90
N ILE A 234 2.63 11.07 5.94
CA ILE A 234 2.77 10.73 4.51
C ILE A 234 4.11 11.30 4.03
N GLU A 235 4.88 10.52 3.27
CA GLU A 235 6.11 11.00 2.62
C GLU A 235 5.83 11.48 1.19
N ASP A 236 6.39 12.62 0.81
CA ASP A 236 6.48 13.12 -0.59
C ASP A 236 7.32 12.13 -1.42
N PHE A 237 6.73 11.56 -2.46
CA PHE A 237 7.44 10.72 -3.41
C PHE A 237 7.11 11.08 -4.87
N LYS A 238 8.16 11.32 -5.66
CA LYS A 238 8.06 11.76 -7.05
C LYS A 238 7.72 10.60 -7.97
N THR A 239 6.77 10.81 -8.88
CA THR A 239 6.42 9.89 -9.97
C THR A 239 7.65 9.34 -10.69
N ASN A 240 7.63 8.04 -11.01
CA ASN A 240 8.70 7.39 -11.76
C ASN A 240 8.94 8.12 -13.12
N PRO A 241 10.19 8.54 -13.41
CA PRO A 241 10.50 9.32 -14.60
C PRO A 241 10.44 8.48 -15.88
N VAL A 242 10.56 9.14 -17.02
CA VAL A 242 10.84 8.46 -18.30
C VAL A 242 12.33 8.16 -18.38
N HIS A 243 12.69 6.90 -18.60
CA HIS A 243 14.06 6.41 -18.80
C HIS A 243 14.31 6.21 -20.30
N ALA A 244 15.45 6.71 -20.79
CA ALA A 244 15.92 6.39 -22.15
C ALA A 244 16.53 4.98 -22.15
N ALA A 245 15.92 4.03 -22.87
CA ALA A 245 16.32 2.63 -22.87
C ALA A 245 17.73 2.38 -23.44
N LEU A 246 18.32 3.38 -24.11
CA LEU A 246 19.68 3.34 -24.63
C LEU A 246 20.75 3.71 -23.57
N GLU A 247 20.36 4.43 -22.52
CA GLU A 247 21.22 4.88 -21.43
C GLU A 247 21.03 4.02 -20.18
N ASP A 248 19.77 3.80 -19.80
CA ASP A 248 19.35 2.92 -18.72
C ASP A 248 18.30 1.92 -19.24
N PRO A 249 18.72 0.73 -19.71
CA PRO A 249 17.79 -0.29 -20.20
C PRO A 249 17.10 -1.11 -19.11
N VAL A 250 17.38 -0.93 -17.81
CA VAL A 250 17.03 -1.94 -16.79
C VAL A 250 16.28 -1.40 -15.58
N SER A 251 14.96 -1.65 -15.57
CA SER A 251 14.11 -1.47 -14.39
C SER A 251 14.19 -2.69 -13.46
N THR A 252 14.34 -2.48 -12.16
CA THR A 252 14.31 -3.54 -11.12
C THR A 252 13.44 -3.09 -9.95
N PHE A 253 12.57 -3.98 -9.43
CA PHE A 253 11.65 -3.68 -8.34
C PHE A 253 11.30 -4.95 -7.52
N SER A 254 10.80 -4.76 -6.31
CA SER A 254 10.28 -5.83 -5.45
C SER A 254 8.87 -6.29 -5.88
N ILE A 255 8.47 -7.52 -5.53
CA ILE A 255 7.07 -7.96 -5.71
C ILE A 255 6.12 -7.42 -4.62
N ASP A 256 6.70 -6.79 -3.59
CA ASP A 256 6.03 -6.31 -2.38
C ASP A 256 5.07 -5.14 -2.68
N VAL A 257 3.76 -5.42 -2.65
CA VAL A 257 2.70 -4.45 -2.92
C VAL A 257 1.61 -4.61 -1.86
N ASP A 258 1.50 -3.62 -0.99
CA ASP A 258 0.40 -3.50 -0.03
C ASP A 258 -0.89 -3.02 -0.73
N THR A 259 -1.98 -2.86 0.03
CA THR A 259 -3.29 -2.42 -0.50
C THR A 259 -3.87 -1.18 0.19
N ALA A 260 -3.15 -0.62 1.16
CA ALA A 260 -3.62 0.44 2.05
C ALA A 260 -4.03 1.73 1.30
N SER A 261 -3.31 2.11 0.25
CA SER A 261 -3.59 3.28 -0.59
C SER A 261 -5.00 3.22 -1.21
N TYR A 262 -5.46 2.05 -1.67
CA TYR A 262 -6.81 1.94 -2.23
C TYR A 262 -7.88 2.21 -1.16
N SER A 263 -7.72 1.62 0.02
CA SER A 263 -8.61 1.87 1.18
C SER A 263 -8.57 3.34 1.61
N PHE A 264 -7.41 4.01 1.54
CA PHE A 264 -7.27 5.45 1.82
C PHE A 264 -7.95 6.35 0.77
N VAL A 265 -7.78 6.05 -0.51
CA VAL A 265 -8.44 6.74 -1.62
C VAL A 265 -9.96 6.58 -1.54
N ARG A 266 -10.43 5.35 -1.28
CA ARG A 266 -11.84 5.05 -1.01
C ARG A 266 -12.36 5.83 0.19
N SER A 267 -11.62 5.78 1.29
CA SER A 267 -11.91 6.45 2.57
C SER A 267 -12.14 7.95 2.36
N SER A 268 -11.23 8.62 1.65
CA SER A 268 -11.30 10.05 1.30
C SER A 268 -12.49 10.38 0.41
N LEU A 269 -12.62 9.68 -0.74
CA LEU A 269 -13.66 9.95 -1.72
C LEU A 269 -15.08 9.73 -1.16
N LYS A 270 -15.27 8.77 -0.25
CA LYS A 270 -16.54 8.55 0.47
C LYS A 270 -16.88 9.67 1.47
N GLN A 271 -15.89 10.41 1.98
CA GLN A 271 -16.10 11.61 2.81
C GLN A 271 -16.32 12.89 1.99
N GLY A 272 -16.22 12.83 0.66
CA GLY A 272 -16.37 14.01 -0.20
C GLY A 272 -15.10 14.86 -0.32
N THR A 273 -13.93 14.30 -0.01
CA THR A 273 -12.62 14.93 -0.25
C THR A 273 -11.86 14.19 -1.35
N LEU A 274 -11.01 14.91 -2.09
CA LEU A 274 -9.99 14.28 -2.93
C LEU A 274 -8.81 13.86 -2.03
N PRO A 275 -8.20 12.68 -2.26
CA PRO A 275 -6.97 12.29 -1.58
C PRO A 275 -5.82 13.24 -1.93
N GLN A 276 -4.79 13.30 -1.08
CA GLN A 276 -3.53 13.97 -1.40
C GLN A 276 -2.74 13.10 -2.39
N ALA A 277 -2.05 13.69 -3.36
CA ALA A 277 -1.34 12.93 -4.40
C ALA A 277 -0.38 11.86 -3.84
N ASP A 278 0.31 12.20 -2.75
CA ASP A 278 1.31 11.34 -2.09
C ASP A 278 0.69 10.19 -1.26
N THR A 279 -0.65 10.10 -1.20
CA THR A 279 -1.38 8.95 -0.63
C THR A 279 -1.82 7.94 -1.71
N VAL A 280 -1.61 8.27 -2.99
CA VAL A 280 -2.10 7.53 -4.15
C VAL A 280 -0.97 6.69 -4.75
N ARG A 281 -0.61 5.59 -4.11
CA ARG A 281 0.35 4.60 -4.65
C ARG A 281 -0.37 3.76 -5.71
N VAL A 282 -0.03 3.99 -6.98
CA VAL A 282 -0.79 3.49 -8.13
C VAL A 282 -0.67 1.96 -8.26
N GLU A 283 0.47 1.40 -7.85
CA GLU A 283 0.72 -0.05 -7.76
C GLU A 283 -0.21 -0.74 -6.77
N GLU A 284 -0.44 -0.15 -5.59
CA GLU A 284 -1.36 -0.68 -4.58
C GLU A 284 -2.80 -0.61 -5.08
N MET A 285 -3.18 0.48 -5.76
CA MET A 285 -4.50 0.60 -6.38
C MET A 285 -4.73 -0.46 -7.47
N ILE A 286 -3.74 -0.68 -8.36
CA ILE A 286 -3.81 -1.70 -9.40
C ILE A 286 -4.00 -3.09 -8.76
N ASN A 287 -3.20 -3.42 -7.75
CA ASN A 287 -3.14 -4.77 -7.18
C ASN A 287 -4.17 -5.07 -6.08
N TYR A 288 -4.93 -4.07 -5.62
CA TYR A 288 -6.09 -4.27 -4.75
C TYR A 288 -7.11 -5.29 -5.33
N PHE A 289 -7.31 -5.31 -6.64
CA PHE A 289 -8.36 -6.08 -7.29
C PHE A 289 -7.95 -7.54 -7.58
N PRO A 290 -8.83 -8.53 -7.34
CA PRO A 290 -8.59 -9.88 -7.80
C PRO A 290 -8.65 -9.93 -9.34
N TYR A 291 -7.61 -10.49 -9.96
CA TYR A 291 -7.54 -10.76 -11.39
C TYR A 291 -7.36 -12.26 -11.69
N ASP A 292 -8.01 -12.73 -12.75
CA ASP A 292 -7.93 -14.12 -13.24
C ASP A 292 -6.71 -14.32 -14.16
N TRP A 293 -5.52 -13.96 -13.64
CA TRP A 293 -4.24 -14.26 -14.30
C TRP A 293 -3.99 -15.78 -14.26
N LYS A 294 -3.55 -16.37 -15.38
CA LYS A 294 -3.30 -17.83 -15.45
C LYS A 294 -2.26 -18.23 -14.40
N GLY A 295 -2.66 -19.03 -13.42
CA GLY A 295 -1.75 -19.66 -12.45
C GLY A 295 -0.79 -20.67 -13.09
N PRO A 296 0.24 -21.11 -12.34
CA PRO A 296 1.09 -22.22 -12.75
C PRO A 296 0.38 -23.57 -12.58
N ASP A 297 0.67 -24.52 -13.46
CA ASP A 297 -0.03 -25.81 -13.52
C ASP A 297 0.37 -26.77 -12.38
N SER A 298 1.40 -26.46 -11.58
CA SER A 298 1.82 -27.27 -10.42
C SER A 298 2.64 -26.46 -9.39
N ALA A 299 2.65 -26.90 -8.12
CA ALA A 299 3.42 -26.29 -7.04
C ALA A 299 4.96 -26.33 -7.23
N ALA A 300 5.48 -27.17 -8.14
CA ALA A 300 6.92 -27.21 -8.46
C ALA A 300 7.39 -25.97 -9.24
N THR A 301 6.45 -25.28 -9.88
CA THR A 301 6.61 -23.97 -10.51
C THR A 301 5.78 -22.97 -9.70
N PRO A 302 6.36 -22.27 -8.71
CA PRO A 302 5.54 -21.47 -7.78
C PRO A 302 4.86 -20.26 -8.44
N PHE A 303 5.32 -19.83 -9.62
CA PHE A 303 4.77 -18.70 -10.38
C PHE A 303 4.51 -19.01 -11.84
N ASN A 304 3.54 -18.31 -12.40
CA ASN A 304 3.36 -18.14 -13.84
C ASN A 304 3.34 -16.64 -14.17
N SER A 305 4.07 -16.24 -15.22
CA SER A 305 4.22 -14.85 -15.67
C SER A 305 3.52 -14.66 -17.01
N THR A 306 2.45 -13.89 -17.02
CA THR A 306 1.72 -13.47 -18.22
C THR A 306 2.19 -12.09 -18.64
N VAL A 307 2.80 -11.97 -19.83
CA VAL A 307 3.28 -10.68 -20.37
C VAL A 307 2.60 -10.35 -21.68
N SER A 308 2.12 -9.11 -21.81
CA SER A 308 1.38 -8.61 -22.97
C SER A 308 1.75 -7.18 -23.31
N VAL A 309 1.64 -6.80 -24.58
CA VAL A 309 1.86 -5.44 -25.08
C VAL A 309 0.58 -4.97 -25.78
N MET A 310 0.05 -3.81 -25.41
CA MET A 310 -1.20 -3.26 -25.98
C MET A 310 -1.08 -1.75 -26.25
N PRO A 311 -1.90 -1.15 -27.13
CA PRO A 311 -1.90 0.31 -27.33
C PRO A 311 -2.29 1.07 -26.05
N THR A 312 -1.66 2.22 -25.79
CA THR A 312 -1.97 3.04 -24.61
C THR A 312 -3.25 3.87 -24.82
N PRO A 313 -4.27 3.79 -23.93
CA PRO A 313 -5.53 4.52 -24.13
C PRO A 313 -5.43 6.05 -24.09
N TRP A 314 -4.45 6.60 -23.36
CA TRP A 314 -4.24 8.04 -23.21
C TRP A 314 -3.20 8.64 -24.18
N ASN A 315 -2.46 7.79 -24.91
CA ASN A 315 -1.33 8.22 -25.73
C ASN A 315 -1.16 7.31 -26.96
N THR A 316 -1.51 7.78 -28.15
CA THR A 316 -1.50 6.96 -29.37
C THR A 316 -0.11 6.66 -29.92
N GLN A 317 0.96 7.16 -29.30
CA GLN A 317 2.35 6.92 -29.73
C GLN A 317 3.10 5.95 -28.81
N THR A 318 2.57 5.67 -27.60
CA THR A 318 3.13 4.66 -26.69
C THR A 318 2.32 3.36 -26.70
N ARG A 319 2.88 2.34 -26.04
CA ARG A 319 2.21 1.08 -25.74
C ARG A 319 2.32 0.80 -24.24
N LEU A 320 1.37 0.05 -23.69
CA LEU A 320 1.47 -0.50 -22.35
C LEU A 320 2.02 -1.93 -22.43
N MET A 321 3.17 -2.16 -21.80
CA MET A 321 3.66 -3.51 -21.51
C MET A 321 3.20 -3.91 -20.10
N HIS A 322 2.28 -4.86 -20.05
CA HIS A 322 1.64 -5.36 -18.84
C HIS A 322 2.29 -6.69 -18.45
N VAL A 323 2.83 -6.74 -17.23
CA VAL A 323 3.54 -7.88 -16.64
C VAL A 323 2.75 -8.34 -15.42
N ALA A 324 2.04 -9.45 -15.56
CA ALA A 324 1.27 -10.08 -14.49
C ALA A 324 1.96 -11.36 -14.00
N ILE A 325 2.00 -11.55 -12.69
CA ILE A 325 2.50 -12.75 -12.01
C ILE A 325 1.37 -13.34 -11.19
N LYS A 326 1.16 -14.65 -11.28
CA LYS A 326 0.22 -15.41 -10.44
C LYS A 326 0.96 -16.50 -9.67
N GLY A 327 0.80 -16.51 -8.34
CA GLY A 327 1.28 -17.56 -7.46
C GLY A 327 0.44 -18.83 -7.53
N PHE A 328 1.04 -19.98 -7.24
CA PHE A 328 0.33 -21.26 -7.10
C PHE A 328 -0.73 -21.20 -5.97
N ASP A 329 -1.94 -21.67 -6.27
CA ASP A 329 -3.06 -21.75 -5.33
C ASP A 329 -3.06 -23.10 -4.60
N VAL A 330 -2.74 -23.05 -3.30
CA VAL A 330 -2.67 -24.20 -2.39
C VAL A 330 -4.07 -24.43 -1.83
N LYS A 331 -4.69 -25.52 -2.30
CA LYS A 331 -6.07 -25.89 -1.96
C LYS A 331 -6.31 -25.87 -0.45
N PRO A 332 -7.50 -25.46 0.03
CA PRO A 332 -7.81 -25.38 1.47
C PRO A 332 -7.52 -26.65 2.29
N THR A 333 -7.60 -27.84 1.67
CA THR A 333 -7.27 -29.14 2.30
C THR A 333 -5.78 -29.38 2.52
N GLU A 334 -4.91 -28.63 1.85
CA GLU A 334 -3.45 -28.75 1.87
C GLU A 334 -2.80 -27.60 2.67
N GLN A 335 -3.60 -26.63 3.16
CA GLN A 335 -3.11 -25.49 3.94
C GLN A 335 -2.49 -25.92 5.29
N PRO A 336 -1.26 -25.48 5.61
CA PRO A 336 -0.59 -25.84 6.86
C PRO A 336 -1.31 -25.26 8.09
N LYS A 337 -1.05 -25.84 9.26
CA LYS A 337 -1.63 -25.39 10.54
C LYS A 337 -1.16 -23.96 10.86
N ALA A 338 -2.04 -23.17 11.49
CA ALA A 338 -1.77 -21.80 11.88
C ALA A 338 -1.68 -21.62 13.40
N ASN A 339 -0.82 -20.69 13.81
CA ASN A 339 -0.62 -20.20 15.16
C ASN A 339 -0.59 -18.67 15.09
N LEU A 340 -1.72 -18.05 15.42
CA LEU A 340 -1.96 -16.63 15.27
C LEU A 340 -2.00 -15.96 16.65
N VAL A 341 -1.26 -14.88 16.82
CA VAL A 341 -1.32 -14.06 18.03
C VAL A 341 -1.88 -12.70 17.66
N PHE A 342 -3.10 -12.43 18.10
CA PHE A 342 -3.74 -11.13 17.93
C PHE A 342 -3.15 -10.17 18.96
N LEU A 343 -2.41 -9.17 18.48
CA LEU A 343 -1.85 -8.10 19.30
C LEU A 343 -2.69 -6.84 19.07
N ILE A 344 -3.54 -6.52 20.04
CA ILE A 344 -4.64 -5.58 19.87
C ILE A 344 -4.39 -4.29 20.66
N ASP A 345 -4.44 -3.17 19.97
CA ASP A 345 -4.55 -1.85 20.57
C ASP A 345 -5.92 -1.71 21.24
N VAL A 346 -5.91 -1.35 22.52
CA VAL A 346 -7.13 -1.03 23.28
C VAL A 346 -6.98 0.32 23.98
N SER A 347 -6.19 1.23 23.40
CA SER A 347 -6.08 2.61 23.86
C SER A 347 -7.44 3.36 23.82
N GLY A 348 -7.51 4.51 24.49
CA GLY A 348 -8.74 5.32 24.52
C GLY A 348 -9.19 5.86 23.16
N SER A 349 -8.28 6.00 22.18
CA SER A 349 -8.62 6.43 20.82
C SER A 349 -9.24 5.33 19.97
N MET A 350 -9.22 4.07 20.41
CA MET A 350 -9.87 2.95 19.74
C MET A 350 -11.40 2.86 19.96
N ASP A 351 -12.00 3.79 20.72
CA ASP A 351 -13.46 3.84 21.05
C ASP A 351 -14.33 4.53 19.96
N GLU A 352 -14.02 4.27 18.69
CA GLU A 352 -14.78 4.77 17.53
C GLU A 352 -15.40 3.60 16.73
N PRO A 353 -16.56 3.77 16.06
CA PRO A 353 -17.26 2.65 15.40
C PRO A 353 -16.45 1.87 14.35
N ASP A 354 -15.52 2.53 13.66
CA ASP A 354 -14.59 1.97 12.67
C ASP A 354 -13.23 1.56 13.25
N LYS A 355 -13.07 1.61 14.58
CA LYS A 355 -11.89 1.13 15.33
C LYS A 355 -12.16 -0.19 16.04
N LEU A 356 -12.10 -0.27 17.38
CA LEU A 356 -12.24 -1.54 18.11
C LEU A 356 -13.54 -2.33 17.82
N PRO A 357 -14.72 -1.71 17.61
CA PRO A 357 -15.95 -2.43 17.23
C PRO A 357 -15.86 -3.08 15.84
N LEU A 358 -15.17 -2.43 14.89
CA LEU A 358 -14.87 -3.00 13.58
C LEU A 358 -13.83 -4.11 13.68
N LEU A 359 -12.73 -3.88 14.42
CA LEU A 359 -11.69 -4.88 14.71
C LEU A 359 -12.25 -6.15 15.33
N LYS A 360 -13.12 -6.05 16.36
CA LYS A 360 -13.85 -7.19 16.93
C LYS A 360 -14.61 -7.94 15.84
N SER A 361 -15.35 -7.23 14.99
CA SER A 361 -16.15 -7.83 13.93
C SER A 361 -15.30 -8.51 12.86
N ALA A 362 -14.17 -7.90 12.48
CA ALA A 362 -13.16 -8.42 11.59
C ALA A 362 -12.54 -9.73 12.12
N PHE A 363 -12.14 -9.76 13.40
CA PHE A 363 -11.54 -10.95 14.00
C PHE A 363 -12.56 -12.07 14.24
N ARG A 364 -13.85 -11.76 14.48
CA ARG A 364 -14.92 -12.78 14.46
C ARG A 364 -15.06 -13.46 13.09
N LEU A 365 -14.87 -12.72 11.98
CA LEU A 365 -14.84 -13.30 10.62
C LEU A 365 -13.65 -14.25 10.46
N LEU A 366 -12.42 -13.82 10.79
CA LEU A 366 -11.22 -14.67 10.75
C LEU A 366 -11.38 -15.95 11.58
N VAL A 367 -11.80 -15.82 12.84
CA VAL A 367 -12.12 -16.95 13.76
C VAL A 367 -13.19 -17.89 13.20
N SER A 368 -14.02 -17.44 12.25
CA SER A 368 -15.02 -18.29 11.60
C SER A 368 -14.46 -19.23 10.52
N LYS A 369 -13.26 -18.97 10.00
CA LYS A 369 -12.67 -19.65 8.83
C LYS A 369 -11.49 -20.57 9.19
N LEU A 370 -10.90 -20.42 10.37
CA LEU A 370 -9.79 -21.26 10.85
C LEU A 370 -10.19 -22.73 11.05
N LYS A 371 -9.21 -23.63 10.92
CA LYS A 371 -9.38 -25.08 11.15
C LYS A 371 -9.34 -25.37 12.65
N ALA A 372 -10.06 -26.39 13.09
CA ALA A 372 -10.26 -26.72 14.51
C ALA A 372 -8.96 -26.98 15.31
N ASP A 373 -7.86 -27.29 14.62
CA ASP A 373 -6.53 -27.56 15.18
C ASP A 373 -5.54 -26.37 15.08
N ASP A 374 -5.94 -25.27 14.45
CA ASP A 374 -5.22 -23.99 14.51
C ASP A 374 -5.29 -23.38 15.93
N THR A 375 -4.39 -22.43 16.22
CA THR A 375 -4.21 -21.86 17.57
C THR A 375 -4.33 -20.35 17.54
N ILE A 376 -5.05 -19.77 18.49
CA ILE A 376 -5.13 -18.32 18.73
C ILE A 376 -4.60 -17.99 20.13
N SER A 377 -3.83 -16.91 20.22
CA SER A 377 -3.60 -16.17 21.46
C SER A 377 -4.03 -14.71 21.29
N ILE A 378 -4.35 -14.02 22.38
CA ILE A 378 -4.71 -12.59 22.36
C ILE A 378 -3.91 -11.84 23.42
N VAL A 379 -3.19 -10.81 22.98
CA VAL A 379 -2.46 -9.84 23.81
C VAL A 379 -3.02 -8.46 23.54
N THR A 380 -3.25 -7.67 24.58
CA THR A 380 -3.64 -6.26 24.46
C THR A 380 -2.54 -5.35 24.98
N TYR A 381 -2.39 -4.16 24.39
CA TYR A 381 -1.52 -3.11 24.93
C TYR A 381 -2.30 -1.81 25.16
N ALA A 382 -2.55 -1.50 26.43
CA ALA A 382 -2.88 -0.16 26.93
C ALA A 382 -2.75 -0.15 28.47
N GLY A 383 -2.05 0.83 29.02
CA GLY A 383 -1.61 0.84 30.43
C GLY A 383 -0.47 -0.14 30.65
N ASP A 384 -0.82 -1.42 30.86
CA ASP A 384 0.11 -2.54 30.97
C ASP A 384 -0.15 -3.52 29.80
N ALA A 385 0.89 -4.20 29.32
CA ALA A 385 0.73 -5.26 28.33
C ALA A 385 0.12 -6.51 28.99
N GLY A 386 -1.00 -7.00 28.45
CA GLY A 386 -1.80 -8.05 29.07
C GLY A 386 -2.18 -9.18 28.13
N THR A 387 -1.91 -10.42 28.53
CA THR A 387 -2.41 -11.62 27.82
C THR A 387 -3.85 -11.88 28.21
N VAL A 388 -4.77 -11.55 27.29
CA VAL A 388 -6.22 -11.78 27.42
C VAL A 388 -6.58 -13.24 27.14
N LEU A 389 -5.85 -13.89 26.24
CA LEU A 389 -6.05 -15.31 25.89
C LEU A 389 -4.70 -16.01 25.67
N GLU A 390 -4.35 -16.92 26.59
CA GLU A 390 -3.27 -17.90 26.41
C GLU A 390 -3.60 -18.88 25.25
N PRO A 391 -2.59 -19.49 24.58
CA PRO A 391 -2.78 -20.28 23.37
C PRO A 391 -3.90 -21.31 23.47
N THR A 392 -4.95 -21.05 22.70
CA THR A 392 -6.26 -21.70 22.74
C THR A 392 -6.57 -22.26 21.35
N LYS A 393 -7.18 -23.44 21.27
CA LYS A 393 -7.49 -24.04 19.95
C LYS A 393 -8.73 -23.42 19.34
N ALA A 394 -8.73 -23.29 18.01
CA ALA A 394 -9.88 -22.76 17.27
C ALA A 394 -11.16 -23.62 17.42
N SER A 395 -11.02 -24.88 17.87
CA SER A 395 -12.14 -25.71 18.35
C SER A 395 -12.83 -25.17 19.61
N GLU A 396 -12.12 -24.45 20.49
CA GLU A 396 -12.68 -23.72 21.64
C GLU A 396 -13.28 -22.37 21.21
N LYS A 397 -14.02 -22.36 20.09
CA LYS A 397 -14.43 -21.13 19.38
C LYS A 397 -15.15 -20.12 20.29
N ASP A 398 -16.07 -20.57 21.12
CA ASP A 398 -16.87 -19.69 21.99
C ASP A 398 -16.01 -18.96 23.04
N LYS A 399 -14.91 -19.58 23.49
CA LYS A 399 -13.93 -19.00 24.42
C LYS A 399 -13.10 -17.91 23.74
N ILE A 400 -12.70 -18.12 22.48
CA ILE A 400 -12.00 -17.12 21.65
C ILE A 400 -12.93 -15.94 21.36
N LEU A 401 -14.17 -16.20 20.94
CA LEU A 401 -15.17 -15.16 20.68
C LEU A 401 -15.48 -14.34 21.95
N SER A 402 -15.65 -15.01 23.09
CA SER A 402 -15.86 -14.33 24.38
C SER A 402 -14.66 -13.44 24.78
N ALA A 403 -13.43 -13.85 24.46
CA ALA A 403 -12.24 -13.03 24.73
C ALA A 403 -12.21 -11.77 23.84
N ILE A 404 -12.58 -11.88 22.56
CA ILE A 404 -12.72 -10.75 21.63
C ILE A 404 -13.86 -9.82 22.05
N ASP A 405 -15.01 -10.38 22.45
CA ASP A 405 -16.20 -9.60 22.82
C ASP A 405 -15.96 -8.75 24.08
N ASN A 406 -15.16 -9.25 25.03
CA ASN A 406 -14.84 -8.58 26.29
C ASN A 406 -13.74 -7.50 26.21
N LEU A 407 -13.10 -7.28 25.05
CA LEU A 407 -12.10 -6.21 24.89
C LEU A 407 -12.77 -4.83 25.12
N THR A 408 -12.16 -3.93 25.89
CA THR A 408 -12.69 -2.58 26.15
C THR A 408 -11.59 -1.53 25.99
N PRO A 409 -11.88 -0.36 25.40
CA PRO A 409 -10.88 0.70 25.27
C PRO A 409 -10.59 1.35 26.63
N GLY A 410 -9.32 1.69 26.88
CA GLY A 410 -8.86 2.37 28.07
C GLY A 410 -7.38 2.11 28.38
N GLY A 411 -6.67 3.17 28.78
CA GLY A 411 -5.23 3.13 29.10
C GLY A 411 -4.37 3.94 28.14
N SER A 412 -3.06 3.98 28.40
CA SER A 412 -2.06 4.69 27.60
C SER A 412 -1.13 3.71 26.88
N THR A 413 -0.74 4.00 25.64
CA THR A 413 -0.02 3.07 24.77
C THR A 413 1.32 2.58 25.36
N ALA A 414 1.56 1.26 25.28
CA ALA A 414 2.75 0.58 25.83
C ALA A 414 3.22 -0.57 24.91
N GLY A 415 3.31 -0.29 23.61
CA GLY A 415 3.35 -1.31 22.55
C GLY A 415 4.54 -2.27 22.57
N GLU A 416 5.76 -1.86 22.97
CA GLU A 416 6.95 -2.73 22.94
C GLU A 416 6.79 -3.97 23.85
N ALA A 417 6.18 -3.78 25.02
CA ALA A 417 5.88 -4.87 25.95
C ALA A 417 4.82 -5.82 25.37
N GLY A 418 3.82 -5.28 24.66
CA GLY A 418 2.82 -6.06 23.94
C GLY A 418 3.43 -6.89 22.81
N ILE A 419 4.34 -6.32 22.03
CA ILE A 419 5.06 -7.00 20.94
C ILE A 419 5.90 -8.16 21.51
N LYS A 420 6.66 -7.93 22.58
CA LYS A 420 7.47 -8.97 23.23
C LYS A 420 6.62 -10.11 23.82
N GLU A 421 5.50 -9.78 24.45
CA GLU A 421 4.56 -10.79 24.95
C GLU A 421 3.89 -11.58 23.80
N ALA A 422 3.55 -10.91 22.70
CA ALA A 422 2.97 -11.56 21.53
C ALA A 422 3.94 -12.57 20.88
N TYR A 423 5.20 -12.19 20.70
CA TYR A 423 6.24 -13.12 20.25
C TYR A 423 6.48 -14.26 21.25
N ARG A 424 6.47 -13.99 22.56
CA ARG A 424 6.57 -15.04 23.59
C ARG A 424 5.43 -16.06 23.49
N LEU A 425 4.19 -15.63 23.25
CA LEU A 425 3.07 -16.54 23.03
C LEU A 425 3.21 -17.31 21.71
N ALA A 426 3.59 -16.64 20.63
CA ALA A 426 3.81 -17.29 19.33
C ALA A 426 4.87 -18.40 19.42
N GLN A 427 6.00 -18.14 20.08
CA GLN A 427 7.04 -19.14 20.34
C GLN A 427 6.53 -20.27 21.27
N LYS A 428 5.73 -19.95 22.30
CA LYS A 428 5.14 -20.93 23.24
C LYS A 428 4.23 -21.96 22.56
N SER A 429 3.51 -21.58 21.50
CA SER A 429 2.64 -22.45 20.71
C SER A 429 3.17 -22.75 19.29
N PHE A 430 4.47 -22.60 19.07
CA PHE A 430 5.08 -22.66 17.74
C PHE A 430 4.77 -23.94 16.96
N VAL A 431 4.24 -23.78 15.75
CA VAL A 431 3.93 -24.85 14.81
C VAL A 431 5.08 -24.98 13.82
N LYS A 432 5.90 -26.02 13.97
CA LYS A 432 6.91 -26.36 12.96
C LYS A 432 6.25 -26.67 11.62
N ASP A 433 6.85 -26.20 10.54
CA ASP A 433 6.39 -26.39 9.15
C ASP A 433 4.96 -25.83 8.91
N GLY A 434 4.56 -24.81 9.68
CA GLY A 434 3.29 -24.09 9.54
C GLY A 434 3.39 -22.60 9.81
N VAL A 435 2.24 -21.90 9.78
CA VAL A 435 2.19 -20.45 9.92
C VAL A 435 2.29 -20.06 11.39
N ASN A 436 3.27 -19.24 11.73
CA ASN A 436 3.37 -18.58 13.03
C ASN A 436 3.39 -17.07 12.80
N ARG A 437 2.41 -16.35 13.35
CA ARG A 437 2.26 -14.93 13.04
C ARG A 437 1.68 -14.12 14.18
N VAL A 438 2.28 -12.96 14.44
CA VAL A 438 1.67 -11.86 15.19
C VAL A 438 0.86 -11.01 14.20
N MET A 439 -0.37 -10.68 14.59
CA MET A 439 -1.28 -9.82 13.84
C MET A 439 -1.56 -8.59 14.71
N LEU A 440 -0.83 -7.50 14.43
CA LEU A 440 -0.88 -6.25 15.16
C LEU A 440 -2.02 -5.38 14.60
N ALA A 441 -2.95 -4.94 15.44
CA ALA A 441 -4.12 -4.17 15.03
C ALA A 441 -4.27 -2.90 15.88
N THR A 442 -4.31 -1.71 15.25
CA THR A 442 -4.18 -0.39 15.89
C THR A 442 -4.85 0.72 15.06
N ASP A 443 -5.00 1.92 15.62
CA ASP A 443 -5.38 3.15 14.90
C ASP A 443 -4.18 3.97 14.38
N GLY A 444 -2.96 3.44 14.53
CA GLY A 444 -1.73 3.99 13.98
C GLY A 444 -0.84 4.70 15.00
N ASP A 445 -1.27 4.81 16.26
CA ASP A 445 -0.43 5.33 17.34
C ASP A 445 0.59 4.28 17.84
N PHE A 446 1.67 4.09 17.09
CA PHE A 446 2.82 3.25 17.50
C PHE A 446 3.65 3.87 18.64
N ASN A 447 3.02 4.40 19.69
CA ASN A 447 3.65 4.76 20.95
C ASN A 447 4.09 3.49 21.71
N VAL A 448 5.14 2.85 21.20
CA VAL A 448 5.67 1.59 21.72
C VAL A 448 6.42 1.75 23.04
N GLY A 449 6.96 2.94 23.33
CA GLY A 449 7.68 3.26 24.57
C GLY A 449 8.52 4.53 24.44
N GLN A 450 9.57 4.67 25.26
CA GLN A 450 10.65 5.65 25.04
C GLN A 450 11.76 5.07 24.15
N THR A 451 11.37 4.23 23.19
CA THR A 451 12.25 3.35 22.42
C THR A 451 12.31 3.85 20.99
N ASP A 452 13.50 3.86 20.40
CA ASP A 452 13.73 4.36 19.04
C ASP A 452 13.01 3.46 18.01
N ASP A 453 12.50 4.06 16.93
CA ASP A 453 11.89 3.35 15.80
C ASP A 453 12.85 2.27 15.27
N ASP A 454 14.14 2.57 15.28
CA ASP A 454 15.21 1.66 14.87
C ASP A 454 15.43 0.47 15.83
N ASP A 455 15.13 0.59 17.11
CA ASP A 455 15.15 -0.54 18.06
C ASP A 455 13.94 -1.47 17.86
N LEU A 456 12.77 -0.90 17.51
CA LEU A 456 11.61 -1.69 17.12
C LEU A 456 11.88 -2.51 15.85
N LYS A 457 12.47 -1.88 14.81
CA LYS A 457 12.90 -2.58 13.59
C LYS A 457 13.86 -3.74 13.91
N ARG A 458 14.91 -3.49 14.71
CA ARG A 458 15.87 -4.51 15.16
C ARG A 458 15.20 -5.68 15.90
N LEU A 459 14.21 -5.39 16.75
CA LEU A 459 13.46 -6.43 17.47
C LEU A 459 12.69 -7.32 16.49
N ILE A 460 11.94 -6.73 15.56
CA ILE A 460 11.15 -7.46 14.56
C ILE A 460 12.05 -8.27 13.62
N GLU A 461 13.15 -7.68 13.12
CA GLU A 461 14.16 -8.38 12.32
C GLU A 461 14.79 -9.58 13.07
N SER A 462 14.91 -9.51 14.39
CA SER A 462 15.44 -10.59 15.21
C SER A 462 14.41 -11.69 15.40
N GLU A 463 13.18 -11.33 15.77
CA GLU A 463 12.08 -12.28 15.98
C GLU A 463 11.64 -12.97 14.68
N ARG A 464 11.69 -12.28 13.53
CA ARG A 464 11.49 -12.87 12.19
C ARG A 464 12.36 -14.11 11.97
N LYS A 465 13.58 -14.13 12.50
CA LYS A 465 14.53 -15.26 12.36
C LYS A 465 14.13 -16.49 13.19
N SER A 466 13.17 -16.37 14.11
CA SER A 466 12.53 -17.52 14.79
C SER A 466 11.50 -18.24 13.91
N GLY A 467 11.10 -17.65 12.78
CA GLY A 467 9.99 -18.14 11.96
C GLY A 467 8.61 -17.64 12.40
N VAL A 468 8.54 -16.67 13.33
CA VAL A 468 7.32 -15.92 13.65
C VAL A 468 7.32 -14.60 12.87
N PHE A 469 6.33 -14.41 11.99
CA PHE A 469 6.22 -13.20 11.17
C PHE A 469 5.24 -12.18 11.79
N LEU A 470 5.20 -10.95 11.28
CA LEU A 470 4.37 -9.86 11.81
C LEU A 470 3.63 -9.12 10.68
N SER A 471 2.29 -9.12 10.70
CA SER A 471 1.45 -8.31 9.81
C SER A 471 0.71 -7.22 10.60
N VAL A 472 0.41 -6.10 9.95
CA VAL A 472 -0.09 -4.88 10.60
C VAL A 472 -1.42 -4.43 9.97
N PHE A 473 -2.41 -4.15 10.80
CA PHE A 473 -3.78 -3.82 10.41
C PHE A 473 -4.21 -2.49 11.03
N GLY A 474 -4.34 -1.46 10.21
CA GLY A 474 -4.82 -0.13 10.64
C GLY A 474 -6.34 -0.04 10.62
N PHE A 475 -6.93 0.65 11.61
CA PHE A 475 -8.37 0.87 11.76
C PHE A 475 -8.66 2.35 12.10
N GLY A 476 -9.81 2.90 11.72
CA GLY A 476 -10.14 4.33 11.95
C GLY A 476 -9.24 5.32 11.19
N ARG A 477 -9.28 6.62 11.49
CA ARG A 477 -8.65 7.69 10.67
C ARG A 477 -7.90 8.73 11.51
N GLY A 478 -7.08 9.55 10.86
CA GLY A 478 -6.63 10.85 11.35
C GLY A 478 -5.39 10.87 12.25
N ASN A 479 -4.72 9.73 12.41
CA ASN A 479 -3.45 9.58 13.14
C ASN A 479 -2.59 8.42 12.58
N LEU A 480 -2.84 7.99 11.33
CA LEU A 480 -2.21 6.81 10.76
C LEU A 480 -0.76 7.09 10.38
N ASN A 481 0.16 6.37 11.01
CA ASN A 481 1.57 6.33 10.61
C ASN A 481 1.78 5.19 9.59
N ASP A 482 1.27 5.38 8.37
CA ASP A 482 1.32 4.40 7.26
C ASP A 482 2.75 3.93 6.96
N GLN A 483 3.72 4.88 6.94
CA GLN A 483 5.15 4.56 6.80
C GLN A 483 5.63 3.57 7.87
N MET A 484 5.23 3.76 9.13
CA MET A 484 5.58 2.83 10.21
C MET A 484 4.87 1.49 10.08
N MET A 485 3.60 1.46 9.64
CA MET A 485 2.87 0.22 9.36
C MET A 485 3.60 -0.63 8.31
N GLN A 486 3.96 -0.04 7.17
CA GLN A 486 4.71 -0.71 6.10
C GLN A 486 6.09 -1.16 6.60
N THR A 487 6.83 -0.27 7.26
CA THR A 487 8.17 -0.58 7.79
C THR A 487 8.15 -1.74 8.80
N ILE A 488 7.17 -1.80 9.70
CA ILE A 488 7.00 -2.89 10.67
C ILE A 488 6.65 -4.21 9.98
N ALA A 489 5.72 -4.18 9.01
CA ALA A 489 5.28 -5.36 8.27
C ALA A 489 6.43 -5.97 7.42
N GLN A 490 7.13 -5.13 6.66
CA GLN A 490 8.25 -5.54 5.79
C GLN A 490 9.40 -6.15 6.60
N ASN A 491 9.83 -5.52 7.70
CA ASN A 491 10.86 -6.08 8.58
C ASN A 491 10.44 -7.40 9.25
N GLY A 492 9.13 -7.69 9.29
CA GLY A 492 8.53 -8.88 9.88
C GLY A 492 8.08 -9.97 8.90
N ASN A 493 8.31 -9.84 7.59
CA ASN A 493 7.73 -10.71 6.53
C ASN A 493 6.21 -10.90 6.67
N GLY A 494 5.51 -9.79 6.90
CA GLY A 494 4.07 -9.71 6.76
C GLY A 494 3.66 -8.53 5.89
N THR A 495 2.37 -8.23 5.89
CA THR A 495 1.74 -7.21 5.03
C THR A 495 1.15 -6.09 5.87
N ALA A 496 1.10 -4.87 5.33
CA ALA A 496 0.35 -3.76 5.90
C ALA A 496 -1.00 -3.61 5.19
N ALA A 497 -2.09 -3.56 5.95
CA ALA A 497 -3.43 -3.37 5.41
C ALA A 497 -4.22 -2.34 6.24
N TYR A 498 -5.11 -1.61 5.57
CA TYR A 498 -5.95 -0.59 6.19
C TYR A 498 -7.43 -0.94 6.02
N ILE A 499 -8.13 -1.13 7.15
CA ILE A 499 -9.48 -1.68 7.23
C ILE A 499 -10.46 -0.57 7.62
N ASP A 500 -11.06 0.06 6.60
CA ASP A 500 -12.07 1.13 6.74
C ASP A 500 -13.51 0.61 6.89
N THR A 501 -13.75 -0.67 6.60
CA THR A 501 -15.08 -1.28 6.49
C THR A 501 -15.06 -2.78 6.78
N LEU A 502 -16.23 -3.36 7.09
CA LEU A 502 -16.36 -4.81 7.29
C LEU A 502 -16.15 -5.62 5.99
N ALA A 503 -16.40 -5.01 4.81
CA ALA A 503 -16.10 -5.62 3.53
C ALA A 503 -14.59 -5.70 3.26
N GLU A 504 -13.83 -4.68 3.68
CA GLU A 504 -12.36 -4.72 3.66
C GLU A 504 -11.82 -5.74 4.67
N ALA A 505 -12.43 -5.85 5.84
CA ALA A 505 -12.09 -6.88 6.81
C ALA A 505 -12.31 -8.30 6.29
N GLU A 506 -13.40 -8.55 5.55
CA GLU A 506 -13.60 -9.86 4.89
C GLU A 506 -12.57 -10.06 3.76
N LYS A 507 -12.30 -9.05 2.92
CA LYS A 507 -11.26 -9.15 1.90
C LYS A 507 -9.91 -9.57 2.51
N VAL A 508 -9.39 -8.77 3.44
CA VAL A 508 -8.03 -8.90 3.99
C VAL A 508 -7.87 -10.13 4.88
N LEU A 509 -8.86 -10.47 5.71
CA LEU A 509 -8.76 -11.52 6.73
C LEU A 509 -9.45 -12.84 6.36
N VAL A 510 -10.12 -12.93 5.21
CA VAL A 510 -10.81 -14.15 4.76
C VAL A 510 -10.45 -14.52 3.33
N GLU A 511 -10.51 -13.58 2.38
CA GLU A 511 -10.25 -13.87 0.96
C GLU A 511 -8.74 -13.89 0.70
N ASP A 512 -8.06 -12.78 0.98
CA ASP A 512 -6.61 -12.61 0.88
C ASP A 512 -5.84 -13.35 1.99
N ALA A 513 -6.54 -14.01 2.93
CA ALA A 513 -5.93 -14.76 4.04
C ALA A 513 -4.94 -15.83 3.55
N SER A 514 -5.20 -16.45 2.39
CA SER A 514 -4.30 -17.47 1.84
C SER A 514 -3.04 -16.86 1.23
N SER A 515 -3.16 -15.70 0.58
CA SER A 515 -2.05 -14.94 -0.01
C SER A 515 -1.21 -14.18 1.00
N THR A 516 -1.78 -13.80 2.15
CA THR A 516 -1.03 -13.13 3.24
C THR A 516 -0.35 -14.14 4.16
N LEU A 517 -1.02 -15.24 4.54
CA LEU A 517 -0.50 -16.18 5.55
C LEU A 517 0.42 -17.27 4.99
N PHE A 518 0.20 -17.77 3.77
CA PHE A 518 0.92 -18.93 3.22
C PHE A 518 1.96 -18.54 2.16
N THR A 519 3.14 -18.07 2.58
CA THR A 519 4.29 -17.79 1.70
C THR A 519 4.65 -18.99 0.83
N ILE A 520 4.64 -18.84 -0.51
CA ILE A 520 5.05 -19.88 -1.47
C ILE A 520 6.40 -19.60 -2.15
N ALA A 521 6.89 -18.36 -2.10
CA ALA A 521 8.30 -18.01 -2.27
C ALA A 521 8.67 -16.75 -1.51
N LYS A 522 9.97 -16.60 -1.26
CA LYS A 522 10.59 -15.48 -0.57
C LYS A 522 11.50 -14.70 -1.51
N ASP A 523 11.79 -13.45 -1.15
CA ASP A 523 12.76 -12.59 -1.83
C ASP A 523 12.56 -12.56 -3.35
N VAL A 524 11.38 -12.11 -3.78
CA VAL A 524 10.99 -12.16 -5.19
C VAL A 524 11.28 -10.83 -5.88
N LYS A 525 12.39 -10.80 -6.61
CA LYS A 525 12.85 -9.64 -7.39
C LYS A 525 12.41 -9.75 -8.84
N ILE A 526 11.88 -8.66 -9.39
CA ILE A 526 11.51 -8.55 -10.80
C ILE A 526 12.50 -7.58 -11.47
N GLN A 527 13.03 -7.97 -12.63
CA GLN A 527 13.86 -7.13 -13.48
C GLN A 527 13.38 -7.19 -14.93
N VAL A 528 13.26 -6.03 -15.57
CA VAL A 528 12.92 -5.89 -16.98
C VAL A 528 14.08 -5.20 -17.70
N GLU A 529 14.62 -5.86 -18.72
CA GLU A 529 15.69 -5.32 -19.57
C GLU A 529 15.12 -5.00 -20.96
N PHE A 530 15.03 -3.72 -21.31
CA PHE A 530 14.44 -3.24 -22.56
C PHE A 530 15.45 -3.29 -23.71
N ASN A 531 14.96 -3.54 -24.94
CA ASN A 531 15.78 -3.56 -26.14
C ASN A 531 15.76 -2.17 -26.83
N PRO A 532 16.85 -1.37 -26.77
CA PRO A 532 16.87 -0.03 -27.34
C PRO A 532 16.87 0.02 -28.88
N ASN A 533 16.74 -1.13 -29.56
CA ASN A 533 16.44 -1.20 -30.99
C ASN A 533 14.93 -1.24 -31.31
N LYS A 534 14.07 -1.55 -30.33
CA LYS A 534 12.60 -1.59 -30.46
C LYS A 534 11.90 -0.55 -29.59
N VAL A 535 12.48 -0.21 -28.44
CA VAL A 535 11.96 0.75 -27.46
C VAL A 535 12.93 1.93 -27.39
N SER A 536 12.45 3.17 -27.54
CA SER A 536 13.27 4.37 -27.27
C SER A 536 13.33 4.64 -25.76
N GLU A 537 12.17 4.54 -25.09
CA GLU A 537 11.96 4.98 -23.72
C GLU A 537 10.96 4.10 -22.99
N TYR A 538 10.99 4.12 -21.65
CA TYR A 538 9.95 3.53 -20.80
C TYR A 538 9.73 4.35 -19.52
N ARG A 539 8.58 4.16 -18.87
CA ARG A 539 8.38 4.41 -17.43
C ARG A 539 7.58 3.28 -16.79
N LEU A 540 7.83 3.00 -15.51
CA LEU A 540 6.98 2.12 -14.69
C LEU A 540 5.85 2.97 -14.07
N ILE A 541 4.61 2.51 -14.14
CA ILE A 541 3.45 3.19 -13.54
C ILE A 541 3.26 2.65 -12.12
N GLY A 542 3.40 3.52 -11.11
CA GLY A 542 3.52 3.12 -9.71
C GLY A 542 4.92 2.57 -9.39
N TYR A 543 5.04 1.94 -8.22
CA TYR A 543 6.25 1.28 -7.68
C TYR A 543 7.40 2.23 -7.31
N GLU A 544 7.16 3.54 -7.22
CA GLU A 544 8.17 4.53 -6.81
C GLU A 544 8.83 4.17 -5.46
N THR A 545 8.02 3.68 -4.50
CA THR A 545 8.46 3.29 -3.15
C THR A 545 9.00 1.86 -3.07
N ARG A 546 9.16 1.19 -4.21
CA ARG A 546 9.50 -0.25 -4.35
C ARG A 546 10.59 -0.51 -5.41
N ALA A 547 11.22 0.55 -5.93
CA ALA A 547 12.34 0.45 -6.88
C ALA A 547 13.63 -0.07 -6.20
N LEU A 548 14.39 -0.90 -6.93
CA LEU A 548 15.64 -1.51 -6.47
C LEU A 548 16.79 -1.19 -7.44
N ASN A 549 18.04 -1.19 -6.95
CA ASN A 549 19.20 -0.97 -7.81
C ASN A 549 19.45 -2.21 -8.71
N ARG A 550 20.12 -2.02 -9.85
CA ARG A 550 20.37 -3.10 -10.83
C ARG A 550 21.20 -4.24 -10.25
N GLU A 551 22.14 -3.91 -9.36
CA GLU A 551 22.97 -4.85 -8.59
C GLU A 551 22.16 -5.65 -7.57
N ASP A 552 21.14 -5.05 -6.95
CA ASP A 552 20.32 -5.68 -5.91
C ASP A 552 19.55 -6.89 -6.47
N PHE A 553 19.21 -6.87 -7.76
CA PHE A 553 18.63 -8.02 -8.46
C PHE A 553 19.37 -9.33 -8.20
N ASN A 554 20.72 -9.29 -8.17
CA ASN A 554 21.56 -10.48 -7.96
C ASN A 554 22.08 -10.61 -6.52
N ASN A 555 21.65 -9.74 -5.60
CA ASN A 555 22.10 -9.71 -4.22
C ASN A 555 21.10 -10.44 -3.32
N ASP A 556 21.35 -11.72 -3.03
CA ASP A 556 20.53 -12.55 -2.13
C ASP A 556 20.47 -12.03 -0.67
N ARG A 557 21.16 -10.92 -0.34
CA ARG A 557 21.09 -10.23 0.96
C ARG A 557 20.09 -9.07 1.01
N VAL A 558 19.69 -8.52 -0.13
CA VAL A 558 18.63 -7.51 -0.19
C VAL A 558 17.31 -8.26 -0.18
N ASP A 559 16.39 -7.87 0.70
CA ASP A 559 15.04 -8.43 0.72
C ASP A 559 14.16 -7.71 -0.31
N ALA A 560 13.19 -8.41 -0.87
CA ALA A 560 12.34 -7.89 -1.97
C ALA A 560 10.90 -8.38 -1.91
N GLY A 561 10.46 -8.79 -0.72
CA GLY A 561 9.10 -9.23 -0.47
C GLY A 561 8.91 -10.73 -0.66
N ASP A 562 7.97 -11.24 0.13
CA ASP A 562 7.44 -12.59 0.02
C ASP A 562 6.19 -12.57 -0.86
N ILE A 563 5.86 -13.71 -1.48
CA ILE A 563 4.60 -13.89 -2.20
C ILE A 563 3.92 -15.16 -1.71
N GLY A 564 2.66 -15.01 -1.29
CA GLY A 564 1.85 -16.10 -0.77
C GLY A 564 0.96 -16.76 -1.81
N SER A 565 0.23 -17.77 -1.34
CA SER A 565 -0.53 -18.68 -2.19
C SER A 565 -1.70 -17.99 -2.89
N GLY A 566 -1.86 -18.25 -4.19
CA GLY A 566 -2.88 -17.62 -5.04
C GLY A 566 -2.68 -16.12 -5.29
N HIS A 567 -1.68 -15.48 -4.68
CA HIS A 567 -1.43 -14.04 -4.80
C HIS A 567 -1.13 -13.64 -6.26
N SER A 568 -1.48 -12.40 -6.62
CA SER A 568 -1.29 -11.87 -7.97
C SER A 568 -0.73 -10.46 -7.93
N VAL A 569 0.36 -10.22 -8.65
CA VAL A 569 1.01 -8.91 -8.73
C VAL A 569 1.15 -8.50 -10.20
N THR A 570 0.90 -7.22 -10.46
CA THR A 570 0.70 -6.65 -11.79
C THR A 570 1.48 -5.34 -11.89
N ALA A 571 2.45 -5.30 -12.80
CA ALA A 571 3.20 -4.10 -13.15
C ALA A 571 2.85 -3.66 -14.58
N ILE A 572 2.76 -2.35 -14.80
CA ILE A 572 2.43 -1.76 -16.11
C ILE A 572 3.50 -0.74 -16.45
N TYR A 573 4.21 -0.99 -17.55
CA TYR A 573 5.13 -0.03 -18.15
C TYR A 573 4.46 0.70 -19.31
N GLU A 574 4.58 2.02 -19.37
CA GLU A 574 4.36 2.76 -20.62
C GLU A 574 5.69 2.79 -21.39
N ILE A 575 5.71 2.24 -22.61
CA ILE A 575 6.89 2.16 -23.48
C ILE A 575 6.68 2.99 -24.75
N THR A 576 7.72 3.70 -25.19
CA THR A 576 7.75 4.44 -26.45
C THR A 576 8.44 3.57 -27.52
N PRO A 577 7.72 3.01 -28.51
CA PRO A 577 8.33 2.25 -29.59
C PRO A 577 9.22 3.14 -30.46
N LYS A 578 10.35 2.60 -30.93
CA LYS A 578 11.39 3.36 -31.61
C LYS A 578 10.91 3.93 -32.94
N GLY A 579 10.90 5.26 -33.07
CA GLY A 579 10.39 5.96 -34.26
C GLY A 579 8.87 6.11 -34.28
N SER A 580 8.20 5.97 -33.13
CA SER A 580 6.78 6.34 -32.96
C SER A 580 6.55 7.86 -33.02
N GLY A 581 7.60 8.66 -32.79
CA GLY A 581 7.52 10.11 -32.65
C GLY A 581 6.91 10.55 -31.32
N GLY A 582 6.74 9.63 -30.37
CA GLY A 582 6.28 9.88 -29.00
C GLY A 582 7.43 10.08 -28.01
N GLU A 583 8.67 10.04 -28.51
CA GLU A 583 9.89 10.27 -27.74
C GLU A 583 9.90 11.64 -27.04
N GLN A 584 10.20 11.65 -25.74
CA GLN A 584 10.28 12.82 -24.88
C GLN A 584 11.73 13.26 -24.59
N ILE A 585 12.72 12.38 -24.82
CA ILE A 585 14.13 12.58 -24.51
C ILE A 585 14.92 12.82 -25.80
N ASP A 586 15.47 14.03 -25.95
CA ASP A 586 16.34 14.39 -27.08
C ASP A 586 17.60 13.49 -27.14
N PRO A 587 17.91 12.86 -28.28
CA PRO A 587 19.10 12.01 -28.42
C PRO A 587 20.41 12.75 -28.09
N LEU A 588 21.29 12.13 -27.29
CA LEU A 588 22.56 12.70 -26.87
C LEU A 588 23.44 13.14 -28.06
N ARG A 589 23.58 14.46 -28.24
CA ARG A 589 24.45 15.08 -29.28
C ARG A 589 25.91 14.61 -29.25
N TYR A 590 26.40 14.17 -28.08
CA TYR A 590 27.80 13.81 -27.85
C TYR A 590 28.00 12.39 -27.29
N GLY A 591 26.91 11.63 -27.10
CA GLY A 591 26.94 10.28 -26.52
C GLY A 591 26.66 9.21 -27.57
N GLN A 592 27.70 8.52 -28.04
CA GLN A 592 27.53 7.30 -28.83
C GLN A 592 27.37 6.08 -27.92
N ALA A 593 26.19 5.97 -27.30
CA ALA A 593 25.77 4.71 -26.68
C ALA A 593 25.44 3.70 -27.81
N SER A 594 26.29 2.68 -27.95
CA SER A 594 26.16 1.65 -28.98
C SER A 594 25.71 0.32 -28.38
N VAL A 595 24.56 -0.20 -28.79
CA VAL A 595 24.10 -1.54 -28.42
C VAL A 595 24.83 -2.61 -29.22
N ASP A 596 25.80 -3.27 -28.61
CA ASP A 596 26.41 -4.49 -29.15
C ASP A 596 25.58 -5.72 -28.73
N ASN A 597 24.44 -5.91 -29.40
CA ASN A 597 23.49 -7.01 -29.12
C ASN A 597 24.01 -8.40 -29.57
N GLY A 598 25.32 -8.62 -29.71
CA GLY A 598 25.95 -9.91 -30.01
C GLY A 598 25.65 -10.52 -31.38
N GLY A 599 24.81 -9.86 -32.19
CA GLY A 599 24.40 -10.29 -33.52
C GLY A 599 23.07 -11.06 -33.56
N VAL A 600 22.04 -10.41 -34.11
CA VAL A 600 20.82 -10.99 -34.71
C VAL A 600 19.82 -11.69 -33.76
N ALA A 601 20.25 -12.37 -32.69
CA ALA A 601 19.41 -13.30 -31.93
C ALA A 601 18.09 -12.71 -31.36
N ASN A 602 18.13 -11.48 -30.81
CA ASN A 602 17.03 -10.88 -30.04
C ASN A 602 16.45 -9.61 -30.71
N ALA A 603 16.63 -9.43 -32.02
CA ALA A 603 16.30 -8.17 -32.70
C ALA A 603 14.80 -7.79 -32.66
N ASP A 604 13.90 -8.78 -32.54
CA ASP A 604 12.45 -8.61 -32.50
C ASP A 604 11.82 -8.57 -31.09
N GLU A 605 12.64 -8.59 -30.03
CA GLU A 605 12.17 -8.44 -28.65
C GLU A 605 11.96 -6.96 -28.29
N TYR A 606 10.85 -6.64 -27.62
CA TYR A 606 10.63 -5.36 -26.93
C TYR A 606 11.45 -5.27 -25.63
N ALA A 607 11.44 -6.35 -24.84
CA ALA A 607 12.09 -6.45 -23.53
C ALA A 607 12.32 -7.92 -23.13
N PHE A 608 13.09 -8.13 -22.07
CA PHE A 608 13.36 -9.43 -21.48
C PHE A 608 13.08 -9.37 -19.96
N VAL A 609 12.01 -10.04 -19.53
CA VAL A 609 11.58 -10.08 -18.12
C VAL A 609 12.31 -11.21 -17.40
N LYS A 610 12.76 -10.93 -16.17
CA LYS A 610 13.49 -11.85 -15.29
C LYS A 610 12.84 -11.81 -13.91
N ILE A 611 12.52 -12.97 -13.36
CA ILE A 611 11.95 -13.11 -12.01
C ILE A 611 12.88 -14.01 -11.20
N ARG A 612 13.50 -13.46 -10.16
CA ARG A 612 14.30 -14.21 -9.19
C ARG A 612 13.47 -14.46 -7.94
N TYR A 613 13.57 -15.65 -7.34
CA TYR A 613 12.85 -16.04 -6.12
C TYR A 613 13.59 -17.13 -5.34
N LYS A 614 13.30 -17.29 -4.05
CA LYS A 614 13.75 -18.41 -3.20
C LYS A 614 12.54 -19.24 -2.75
N LEU A 615 12.60 -20.57 -2.70
CA LEU A 615 11.49 -21.34 -2.09
C LEU A 615 11.48 -21.12 -0.56
N PRO A 616 10.35 -21.30 0.16
CA PRO A 616 10.23 -20.92 1.57
C PRO A 616 11.24 -21.60 2.51
N ASN A 617 11.77 -22.77 2.09
CA ASN A 617 12.73 -23.60 2.83
C ASN A 617 14.10 -23.70 2.12
N GLU A 618 14.43 -22.80 1.19
CA GLU A 618 15.70 -22.76 0.46
C GLU A 618 16.32 -21.35 0.51
N ASP A 619 17.61 -21.25 0.84
CA ASP A 619 18.32 -19.96 0.82
C ASP A 619 18.88 -19.58 -0.57
N VAL A 620 18.85 -20.52 -1.53
CA VAL A 620 19.42 -20.36 -2.88
C VAL A 620 18.35 -19.87 -3.85
N SER A 621 18.61 -18.75 -4.53
CA SER A 621 17.65 -18.18 -5.48
C SER A 621 17.63 -18.90 -6.83
N LYS A 622 16.44 -18.97 -7.41
CA LYS A 622 16.09 -19.54 -8.72
C LYS A 622 15.64 -18.42 -9.66
N LEU A 623 15.78 -18.62 -10.96
CA LEU A 623 15.52 -17.61 -11.99
C LEU A 623 14.55 -18.15 -13.04
N ILE A 624 13.49 -17.38 -13.31
CA ILE A 624 12.59 -17.51 -14.47
C ILE A 624 12.90 -16.35 -15.43
N THR A 625 12.84 -16.61 -16.73
CA THR A 625 13.02 -15.59 -17.77
C THR A 625 11.90 -15.68 -18.81
N THR A 626 11.52 -14.54 -19.40
CA THR A 626 10.46 -14.45 -20.42
C THR A 626 10.80 -13.34 -21.41
N PRO A 627 11.14 -13.68 -22.67
CA PRO A 627 11.30 -12.68 -23.72
C PRO A 627 9.93 -12.12 -24.12
N VAL A 628 9.87 -10.81 -24.36
CA VAL A 628 8.67 -10.08 -24.79
C VAL A 628 8.84 -9.73 -26.26
N THR A 629 8.00 -10.28 -27.12
CA THR A 629 8.10 -10.17 -28.59
C THR A 629 6.82 -9.60 -29.19
N SER A 630 6.79 -9.38 -30.50
CA SER A 630 5.55 -9.09 -31.23
C SER A 630 4.46 -10.16 -31.06
N ALA A 631 4.78 -11.39 -30.62
CA ALA A 631 3.78 -12.42 -30.31
C ALA A 631 3.01 -12.15 -28.99
N ASN A 632 3.51 -11.25 -28.15
CA ASN A 632 2.82 -10.75 -26.96
C ASN A 632 1.91 -9.54 -27.29
N GLU A 633 1.87 -9.08 -28.54
CA GLU A 633 1.18 -7.86 -28.94
C GLU A 633 -0.31 -8.08 -29.23
N ILE A 634 -1.16 -7.28 -28.60
CA ILE A 634 -2.60 -7.23 -28.79
C ILE A 634 -2.92 -6.11 -29.79
N SER A 635 -3.62 -6.42 -30.88
CA SER A 635 -3.75 -5.50 -32.04
C SER A 635 -4.55 -4.22 -31.76
N SER A 636 -5.42 -4.24 -30.75
CA SER A 636 -6.17 -3.08 -30.28
C SER A 636 -6.47 -3.22 -28.78
N PHE A 637 -6.64 -2.09 -28.08
CA PHE A 637 -6.91 -2.11 -26.64
C PHE A 637 -8.21 -2.89 -26.31
N ASP A 638 -9.25 -2.78 -27.14
CA ASP A 638 -10.53 -3.49 -26.95
C ASP A 638 -10.42 -5.03 -27.04
N GLN A 639 -9.38 -5.56 -27.67
CA GLN A 639 -9.10 -7.00 -27.71
C GLN A 639 -8.38 -7.51 -26.45
N ALA A 640 -7.90 -6.62 -25.58
CA ALA A 640 -7.34 -7.03 -24.30
C ALA A 640 -8.46 -7.56 -23.37
N SER A 641 -8.08 -8.47 -22.46
CA SER A 641 -9.00 -9.10 -21.53
C SER A 641 -9.72 -8.07 -20.65
N ALA A 642 -10.85 -8.47 -20.06
CA ALA A 642 -11.55 -7.62 -19.10
C ALA A 642 -10.60 -7.15 -17.98
N ASP A 643 -9.75 -8.03 -17.48
CA ASP A 643 -8.82 -7.74 -16.37
C ASP A 643 -7.64 -6.86 -16.80
N GLN A 644 -7.13 -7.02 -18.03
CA GLN A 644 -6.15 -6.10 -18.62
C GLN A 644 -6.75 -4.70 -18.77
N ARG A 645 -7.94 -4.58 -19.37
CA ARG A 645 -8.60 -3.27 -19.54
C ARG A 645 -9.01 -2.64 -18.20
N PHE A 646 -9.40 -3.44 -17.21
CA PHE A 646 -9.76 -2.95 -15.87
C PHE A 646 -8.52 -2.45 -15.12
N SER A 647 -7.44 -3.23 -15.06
CA SER A 647 -6.18 -2.80 -14.42
C SER A 647 -5.61 -1.52 -15.06
N VAL A 648 -5.72 -1.36 -16.39
CA VAL A 648 -5.35 -0.12 -17.08
C VAL A 648 -6.27 1.07 -16.74
N ALA A 649 -7.57 0.85 -16.52
CA ALA A 649 -8.48 1.91 -16.06
C ALA A 649 -8.19 2.33 -14.60
N VAL A 650 -7.82 1.38 -13.74
CA VAL A 650 -7.36 1.65 -12.37
C VAL A 650 -6.04 2.42 -12.38
N ALA A 651 -5.08 2.02 -13.22
CA ALA A 651 -3.83 2.73 -13.42
C ALA A 651 -4.06 4.18 -13.90
N ALA A 652 -4.95 4.39 -14.87
CA ALA A 652 -5.34 5.73 -15.33
C ALA A 652 -6.00 6.58 -14.22
N PHE A 653 -6.77 5.94 -13.33
CA PHE A 653 -7.40 6.62 -12.19
C PHE A 653 -6.40 7.05 -11.11
N GLY A 654 -5.46 6.19 -10.74
CA GLY A 654 -4.40 6.53 -9.78
C GLY A 654 -3.53 7.69 -10.26
N GLN A 655 -2.99 7.58 -11.47
CA GLN A 655 -2.22 8.66 -12.12
C GLN A 655 -3.02 9.99 -12.19
N LYS A 656 -4.33 9.93 -12.45
CA LYS A 656 -5.18 11.12 -12.51
C LYS A 656 -5.46 11.75 -11.15
N LEU A 657 -5.55 10.95 -10.07
CA LEU A 657 -5.64 11.48 -8.70
C LEU A 657 -4.32 12.11 -8.22
N ARG A 658 -3.18 11.69 -8.78
CA ARG A 658 -1.85 12.32 -8.59
C ARG A 658 -1.62 13.57 -9.46
N ASP A 659 -2.55 13.90 -10.37
CA ASP A 659 -2.41 14.96 -11.37
C ASP A 659 -1.22 14.77 -12.34
N GLU A 660 -0.90 13.52 -12.71
CA GLU A 660 0.20 13.22 -13.64
C GLU A 660 -0.06 13.73 -15.06
N ASP A 661 0.86 14.54 -15.60
CA ASP A 661 0.83 15.14 -16.95
C ASP A 661 0.42 14.15 -18.06
N ALA A 662 0.94 12.92 -18.01
CA ALA A 662 0.64 11.86 -18.98
C ALA A 662 -0.85 11.48 -19.05
N THR A 663 -1.62 11.73 -17.99
CA THR A 663 -3.07 11.48 -17.91
C THR A 663 -3.91 12.75 -17.75
N ALA A 664 -3.30 13.94 -17.74
CA ALA A 664 -4.01 15.21 -17.57
C ALA A 664 -5.15 15.39 -18.60
N LYS A 665 -4.90 15.04 -19.87
CA LYS A 665 -5.87 15.09 -20.98
C LYS A 665 -6.86 13.90 -21.01
N PHE A 666 -6.68 12.90 -20.17
CA PHE A 666 -7.54 11.71 -20.11
C PHE A 666 -8.62 11.91 -19.05
N GLY A 667 -9.89 11.98 -19.45
CA GLY A 667 -11.00 12.34 -18.55
C GLY A 667 -11.52 11.17 -17.70
N TYR A 668 -12.18 11.50 -16.59
CA TYR A 668 -12.87 10.51 -15.75
C TYR A 668 -14.01 9.78 -16.50
N ASP A 669 -14.56 10.38 -17.55
CA ASP A 669 -15.50 9.76 -18.48
C ASP A 669 -14.88 8.58 -19.24
N LYS A 670 -13.65 8.73 -19.74
CA LYS A 670 -12.93 7.65 -20.43
C LYS A 670 -12.47 6.55 -19.49
N ILE A 671 -12.05 6.91 -18.27
CA ILE A 671 -11.78 5.94 -17.19
C ILE A 671 -13.07 5.14 -16.87
N MET A 672 -14.20 5.83 -16.74
CA MET A 672 -15.52 5.22 -16.48
C MET A 672 -15.98 4.30 -17.61
N GLU A 673 -15.81 4.70 -18.86
CA GLU A 673 -16.15 3.93 -20.05
C GLU A 673 -15.39 2.61 -20.10
N ILE A 674 -14.05 2.66 -19.98
CA ILE A 674 -13.21 1.46 -19.97
C ILE A 674 -13.56 0.57 -18.78
N ALA A 675 -13.57 1.11 -17.56
CA ALA A 675 -13.83 0.33 -16.35
C ALA A 675 -15.22 -0.33 -16.36
N THR A 676 -16.24 0.34 -16.92
CA THR A 676 -17.59 -0.24 -17.07
C THR A 676 -17.59 -1.37 -18.10
N ALA A 677 -16.95 -1.17 -19.26
CA ALA A 677 -16.82 -2.17 -20.32
C ALA A 677 -15.83 -3.32 -19.97
N ALA A 678 -15.09 -3.19 -18.87
CA ALA A 678 -14.07 -4.12 -18.41
C ALA A 678 -14.38 -4.76 -17.04
N ARG A 679 -15.48 -4.39 -16.38
CA ARG A 679 -15.80 -4.81 -14.99
C ARG A 679 -15.68 -6.32 -14.78
N GLY A 680 -16.15 -7.13 -15.73
CA GLY A 680 -16.08 -8.60 -15.63
C GLY A 680 -16.96 -9.16 -14.50
N ALA A 681 -16.48 -10.25 -13.88
CA ALA A 681 -17.09 -10.83 -12.68
C ALA A 681 -16.71 -10.03 -11.43
N ASP A 682 -17.68 -9.86 -10.52
CA ASP A 682 -17.54 -8.99 -9.34
C ASP A 682 -18.42 -9.49 -8.18
N PRO A 683 -18.14 -10.70 -7.64
CA PRO A 683 -19.01 -11.36 -6.65
C PRO A 683 -19.12 -10.62 -5.31
N PHE A 684 -18.06 -9.90 -4.92
CA PHE A 684 -17.97 -9.14 -3.67
C PHE A 684 -18.17 -7.62 -3.87
N GLY A 685 -18.36 -7.17 -5.11
CA GLY A 685 -18.71 -5.78 -5.44
C GLY A 685 -17.54 -4.78 -5.54
N TYR A 686 -16.29 -5.19 -5.33
CA TYR A 686 -15.10 -4.34 -5.38
C TYR A 686 -15.00 -3.53 -6.68
N ARG A 687 -15.24 -4.16 -7.84
CA ARG A 687 -15.13 -3.49 -9.15
C ARG A 687 -16.32 -2.55 -9.41
N SER A 688 -17.47 -2.80 -8.80
CA SER A 688 -18.63 -1.90 -8.80
C SER A 688 -18.49 -0.72 -7.82
N GLU A 689 -17.79 -0.93 -6.71
CA GLU A 689 -17.38 0.15 -5.80
C GLU A 689 -16.39 1.09 -6.49
N PHE A 690 -15.39 0.56 -7.21
CA PHE A 690 -14.46 1.37 -8.01
C PHE A 690 -15.18 2.32 -8.98
N LEU A 691 -16.20 1.83 -9.71
CA LEU A 691 -17.03 2.68 -10.58
C LEU A 691 -17.80 3.76 -9.81
N SER A 692 -18.08 3.56 -8.52
CA SER A 692 -18.67 4.59 -7.66
C SER A 692 -17.63 5.62 -7.21
N LEU A 693 -16.39 5.18 -6.90
CA LEU A 693 -15.27 6.06 -6.56
C LEU A 693 -14.84 6.97 -7.73
N VAL A 694 -14.77 6.44 -8.96
CA VAL A 694 -14.47 7.25 -10.16
C VAL A 694 -15.52 8.34 -10.38
N ARG A 695 -16.81 8.07 -10.09
CA ARG A 695 -17.88 9.08 -10.17
C ARG A 695 -17.76 10.13 -9.06
N LEU A 696 -17.43 9.73 -7.83
CA LEU A 696 -17.19 10.65 -6.72
C LEU A 696 -16.00 11.58 -7.03
N ALA A 697 -14.86 11.02 -7.45
CA ALA A 697 -13.70 11.81 -7.87
C ALA A 697 -14.01 12.76 -9.03
N SER A 698 -14.81 12.33 -10.02
CA SER A 698 -15.26 13.22 -11.10
C SER A 698 -16.17 14.35 -10.62
N ALA A 699 -17.04 14.11 -9.65
CA ALA A 699 -17.94 15.13 -9.09
C ALA A 699 -17.20 16.14 -8.19
N LEU A 700 -16.16 15.68 -7.47
CA LEU A 700 -15.31 16.53 -6.63
C LEU A 700 -14.29 17.33 -7.45
N GLY A 701 -13.67 16.68 -8.44
CA GLY A 701 -12.68 17.29 -9.33
C GLY A 701 -13.25 18.30 -10.33
N GLY A 702 -14.55 18.20 -10.68
CA GLY A 702 -15.23 19.12 -11.59
C GLY A 702 -15.43 20.55 -11.07
N ASN A 703 -14.92 20.88 -9.87
CA ASN A 703 -14.91 22.21 -9.27
C ASN A 703 -13.51 22.90 -9.33
N ARG A 704 -12.58 22.41 -10.15
CA ARG A 704 -11.27 23.02 -10.42
C ARG A 704 -11.20 23.53 -11.87
#